data_AF-A0A8T5MWM7-F1
#
_entry.id   AF-A0A8T5MWM7-F1
#
_cell.length_a   1.000
_cell.length_b   1.000
_cell.length_c   1.000
_cell.angle_alpha   90.00
_cell.angle_beta   90.00
_cell.angle_gamma   90.00
#
_symmetry.space_group_name_H-M   'P 1'
#
loop_
_entity.id
_entity.type
_entity.pdbx_description
1 polymer ?
#
loop_
_entity_poly.entity_id
_entity_poly.type
_entity_poly.pdbx_seq_one_letter_code
_entity_poly.pdbx_strand_id
1 'polypeptide(L)'
;PENAEIKKHSIIIFGNSQNTTKYDFVLLTIIVKQYYDIEINAKEKTIVVPVGERTETSIELRNMGENAGYVNLSVSSDLANITESVFLLPGESKNISLLVRAPFNFTYGNYPVNITATFYNQNTSVNITVRVVRQAKILLVEKETSQMFRDALNNTFYNYDIANLSRIFLGDYDLIIWYCGKKWFDTISLSEQESLSKYLDDGGSLWLIGQDVLDETGLNDFVVNYLHVADSEQNAGIDRLIGVSGDPIGNGVDFPVTENWFADSIIPDDDSFGIFYGKNNNYSALRYSGVYNTVFFAFDFSGIQNENDRNKIVNSVVSWFLEEKELLTCINNVSRIAPGNSTDYVVTVKNNYDYGSLINFTVDIPLRWEASFNESITIGAKETKNLTLTVACPFNAVMGDYIIRFSGKSQNGVTDCILLVARVSLPVSVLLVNDCESSLENILNSTFYYYDVFNVDLNGPDANMMEKYDVVIWNTGMEWKNTLTFSDQENISLYLDNGGALWLIGQDILHDIYNNSNDFVKNYLHVDSADQDVGIPSPLVGMNPVFDTVDYLTNTSSEDFADSLTPDNYSFGVFYGKNNYSAVGYSGVYRVVFFAFDFSFIQNEDDKNEIIETVLGWLSEKKPDLTVSEINVSVSNPKEGDNVIFSVNIYNKGNQDASNVEVLFTVDGYVIGEENISLLKSGDCVMLTFSWKCVKGEHVISVFADPENRIDESNETNSVAKKMLFVEERKVEVWPSSAVIYAVMILCVFAIVTIILLKRKR
;
A
#
# COMPACT_ATOMS: atom_id res chain seq x y z
N PRO A 1 -10.05 33.20 -3.06
CA PRO A 1 -9.73 34.56 -2.56
C PRO A 1 -11.00 35.34 -2.17
N GLU A 2 -11.05 35.81 -0.91
CA GLU A 2 -12.20 36.30 -0.12
C GLU A 2 -12.94 37.57 -0.59
N ASN A 3 -12.79 38.03 -1.84
CA ASN A 3 -13.32 39.33 -2.27
C ASN A 3 -14.56 39.24 -3.18
N ALA A 4 -15.65 38.65 -2.69
CA ALA A 4 -16.97 38.94 -3.24
C ALA A 4 -17.45 40.27 -2.63
N GLU A 5 -17.22 41.39 -3.32
CA GLU A 5 -17.75 42.70 -2.91
C GLU A 5 -19.29 42.63 -2.77
N ILE A 6 -19.77 42.50 -1.54
CA ILE A 6 -21.15 42.87 -1.20
C ILE A 6 -21.21 44.38 -1.33
N LYS A 7 -21.59 44.90 -2.49
CA LYS A 7 -21.84 46.34 -2.65
C LYS A 7 -23.11 46.73 -1.87
N LYS A 8 -22.92 47.06 -0.60
CA LYS A 8 -23.96 47.63 0.26
C LYS A 8 -24.29 49.03 -0.23
N HIS A 9 -25.49 49.21 -0.78
CA HIS A 9 -26.03 50.53 -1.06
C HIS A 9 -26.98 50.89 0.08
N SER A 10 -26.74 52.04 0.71
CA SER A 10 -27.59 52.57 1.76
C SER A 10 -28.35 53.77 1.23
N ILE A 11 -29.68 53.72 1.32
CA ILE A 11 -30.53 54.87 1.01
C ILE A 11 -31.06 55.42 2.34
N ILE A 12 -30.79 56.69 2.61
CA ILE A 12 -31.32 57.40 3.77
C ILE A 12 -32.55 58.17 3.30
N ILE A 13 -33.72 57.80 3.82
CA ILE A 13 -34.98 58.51 3.55
C ILE A 13 -35.28 59.40 4.75
N PHE A 14 -35.44 60.71 4.50
CA PHE A 14 -35.83 61.69 5.51
C PHE A 14 -37.33 61.94 5.44
N GLY A 15 -38.04 61.68 6.53
CA GLY A 15 -39.44 62.07 6.69
C GLY A 15 -39.54 63.38 7.49
N ASN A 16 -40.29 64.36 6.98
CA ASN A 16 -40.52 65.62 7.70
C ASN A 16 -41.97 65.70 8.20
N SER A 17 -42.13 65.84 9.52
CA SER A 17 -43.42 66.14 10.17
C SER A 17 -43.55 67.65 10.33
N GLN A 18 -44.60 68.23 9.73
CA GLN A 18 -44.81 69.69 9.52
C GLN A 18 -44.86 70.59 10.77
N ASN A 19 -44.51 70.13 11.98
CA ASN A 19 -44.53 71.01 13.17
C ASN A 19 -43.50 70.73 14.28
N THR A 20 -42.39 70.04 14.00
CA THR A 20 -41.25 69.97 14.96
C THR A 20 -39.90 69.87 14.25
N THR A 21 -38.85 70.49 14.81
CA THR A 21 -37.44 70.43 14.32
C THR A 21 -36.75 69.06 14.49
N LYS A 22 -37.51 67.97 14.63
CA LYS A 22 -36.97 66.61 14.71
C LYS A 22 -37.15 65.90 13.37
N TYR A 23 -36.03 65.43 12.81
CA TYR A 23 -35.99 64.54 11.66
C TYR A 23 -35.90 63.10 12.16
N ASP A 24 -36.85 62.26 11.75
CA ASP A 24 -36.70 60.81 11.85
C ASP A 24 -36.15 60.29 10.51
N PHE A 25 -35.13 59.45 10.56
CA PHE A 25 -34.57 58.78 9.39
C PHE A 25 -34.70 57.27 9.53
N VAL A 26 -34.96 56.61 8.40
CA VAL A 26 -34.92 55.15 8.30
C VAL A 26 -33.76 54.80 7.37
N LEU A 27 -32.83 53.99 7.88
CA LEU A 27 -31.74 53.44 7.09
C LEU A 27 -32.22 52.17 6.41
N LEU A 28 -32.35 52.19 5.09
CA LEU A 28 -32.69 51.00 4.31
C LEU A 28 -31.39 50.47 3.68
N THR A 29 -30.97 49.28 4.13
CA THR A 29 -29.77 48.60 3.61
C THR A 29 -30.18 47.57 2.57
N ILE A 30 -29.76 47.74 1.32
CA ILE A 30 -29.96 46.73 0.26
C ILE A 30 -28.68 45.91 0.12
N ILE A 31 -28.80 44.59 0.29
CA ILE A 31 -27.71 43.63 0.11
C ILE A 31 -27.91 42.95 -1.25
N VAL A 32 -27.04 43.26 -2.22
CA VAL A 32 -26.99 42.53 -3.49
C VAL A 32 -26.04 41.34 -3.31
N LYS A 33 -26.54 40.11 -3.40
CA LYS A 33 -25.73 38.89 -3.44
C LYS A 33 -25.57 38.47 -4.90
N GLN A 34 -24.35 38.18 -5.34
CA GLN A 34 -24.12 37.59 -6.66
C GLN A 34 -24.50 36.10 -6.60
N TYR A 35 -25.32 35.64 -7.54
CA TYR A 35 -25.77 34.26 -7.63
C TYR A 35 -24.98 33.54 -8.73
N TYR A 36 -24.13 32.59 -8.31
CA TYR A 36 -23.39 31.71 -9.21
C TYR A 36 -24.02 30.33 -9.08
N ASP A 37 -24.52 29.78 -10.19
CA ASP A 37 -25.19 28.49 -10.19
C ASP A 37 -24.95 27.79 -11.53
N ILE A 38 -24.25 26.66 -11.51
CA ILE A 38 -23.99 25.81 -12.67
C ILE A 38 -24.61 24.45 -12.41
N GLU A 39 -25.33 23.96 -13.41
CA GLU A 39 -25.85 22.60 -13.46
C GLU A 39 -25.03 21.78 -14.47
N ILE A 40 -24.72 20.54 -14.11
CA ILE A 40 -24.01 19.57 -14.95
C ILE A 40 -24.81 18.26 -15.00
N ASN A 41 -25.10 17.78 -16.21
CA ASN A 41 -25.83 16.54 -16.43
C ASN A 41 -25.12 15.67 -17.47
N ALA A 42 -24.96 14.37 -17.20
CA ALA A 42 -24.42 13.43 -18.18
C ALA A 42 -25.56 12.86 -19.03
N LYS A 43 -25.38 12.81 -20.36
CA LYS A 43 -26.36 12.21 -21.28
C LYS A 43 -26.55 10.71 -21.01
N GLU A 44 -25.46 10.03 -20.70
CA GLU A 44 -25.41 8.61 -20.35
C GLU A 44 -24.85 8.45 -18.95
N LYS A 45 -25.55 7.70 -18.10
CA LYS A 45 -25.04 7.36 -16.75
C LYS A 45 -24.01 6.24 -16.78
N THR A 46 -24.02 5.42 -17.83
CA THR A 46 -23.12 4.29 -18.00
C THR A 46 -22.62 4.27 -19.44
N ILE A 47 -21.30 4.29 -19.60
CA ILE A 47 -20.60 4.33 -20.87
C ILE A 47 -19.80 3.03 -20.99
N VAL A 48 -20.08 2.22 -22.00
CA VAL A 48 -19.37 0.95 -22.20
C VAL A 48 -18.24 1.16 -23.21
N VAL A 49 -17.03 0.70 -22.90
CA VAL A 49 -15.86 0.83 -23.78
C VAL A 49 -15.02 -0.46 -23.75
N PRO A 50 -14.76 -1.09 -24.90
CA PRO A 50 -13.85 -2.23 -24.93
C PRO A 50 -12.41 -1.82 -24.58
N VAL A 51 -11.67 -2.71 -23.92
CA VAL A 51 -10.23 -2.51 -23.71
C VAL A 51 -9.52 -2.30 -25.05
N GLY A 52 -8.67 -1.28 -25.12
CA GLY A 52 -7.97 -0.84 -26.32
C GLY A 52 -8.73 0.17 -27.18
N GLU A 53 -10.04 0.34 -26.96
CA GLU A 53 -10.92 1.17 -27.77
C GLU A 53 -11.27 2.51 -27.11
N ARG A 54 -11.99 3.35 -27.86
CA ARG A 54 -12.52 4.64 -27.40
C ARG A 54 -13.94 4.88 -27.90
N THR A 55 -14.71 5.64 -27.13
CA THR A 55 -16.06 6.11 -27.49
C THR A 55 -16.22 7.58 -27.11
N GLU A 56 -17.15 8.28 -27.77
CA GLU A 56 -17.47 9.68 -27.46
C GLU A 56 -18.93 9.79 -27.02
N THR A 57 -19.16 10.51 -25.91
CA THR A 57 -20.49 10.90 -25.43
C THR A 57 -20.51 12.40 -25.15
N SER A 58 -21.55 12.90 -24.49
CA SER A 58 -21.61 14.31 -24.09
C SER A 58 -22.17 14.54 -22.70
N ILE A 59 -21.69 15.58 -22.04
CA ILE A 59 -22.34 16.20 -20.88
C ILE A 59 -23.04 17.49 -21.29
N GLU A 60 -24.13 17.84 -20.62
CA GLU A 60 -24.78 19.14 -20.73
C GLU A 60 -24.38 20.01 -19.54
N LEU A 61 -23.89 21.21 -19.84
CA LEU A 61 -23.65 22.26 -18.85
C LEU A 61 -24.68 23.36 -19.02
N ARG A 62 -25.23 23.86 -17.93
CA ARG A 62 -26.17 24.97 -17.93
C ARG A 62 -25.81 26.00 -16.86
N ASN A 63 -25.76 27.26 -17.28
CA ASN A 63 -25.59 28.37 -16.35
C ASN A 63 -26.95 28.86 -15.85
N MET A 64 -27.26 28.57 -14.59
CA MET A 64 -28.48 28.97 -13.88
C MET A 64 -28.30 30.30 -13.12
N GLY A 65 -27.07 30.80 -13.04
CA GLY A 65 -26.72 32.07 -12.41
C GLY A 65 -26.93 33.29 -13.30
N GLU A 66 -26.73 34.48 -12.72
CA GLU A 66 -26.89 35.76 -13.41
C GLU A 66 -25.59 36.26 -14.08
N ASN A 67 -24.46 35.56 -13.85
CA ASN A 67 -23.14 35.98 -14.31
C ASN A 67 -22.64 35.09 -15.45
N ALA A 68 -22.08 35.70 -16.50
CA ALA A 68 -21.33 34.98 -17.53
C ALA A 68 -19.93 34.61 -17.04
N GLY A 69 -19.34 33.55 -17.59
CA GLY A 69 -17.94 33.21 -17.29
C GLY A 69 -17.48 31.91 -17.91
N TYR A 70 -16.21 31.57 -17.65
CA TYR A 70 -15.64 30.27 -17.99
C TYR A 70 -15.93 29.25 -16.89
N VAL A 71 -16.48 28.11 -17.30
CA VAL A 71 -16.58 26.88 -16.51
C VAL A 71 -15.39 26.01 -16.85
N ASN A 72 -14.54 25.69 -15.87
CA ASN A 72 -13.44 24.76 -16.04
C ASN A 72 -13.92 23.35 -15.71
N LEU A 73 -13.54 22.37 -16.54
CA LEU A 73 -13.95 20.98 -16.37
C LEU A 73 -12.76 20.13 -15.99
N SER A 74 -12.97 19.18 -15.08
CA SER A 74 -11.99 18.16 -14.70
C SER A 74 -12.66 16.81 -14.55
N VAL A 75 -11.88 15.75 -14.73
CA VAL A 75 -12.32 14.35 -14.64
C VAL A 75 -11.43 13.61 -13.64
N SER A 76 -12.01 12.70 -12.86
CA SER A 76 -11.28 11.98 -11.81
C SER A 76 -10.54 10.72 -12.28
N SER A 77 -10.48 10.46 -13.58
CA SER A 77 -9.93 9.21 -14.13
C SER A 77 -9.36 9.40 -15.53
N ASP A 78 -8.25 8.72 -15.81
CA ASP A 78 -7.62 8.62 -17.14
C ASP A 78 -8.49 7.88 -18.17
N LEU A 79 -9.58 7.24 -17.74
CA LEU A 79 -10.56 6.62 -18.64
C LEU A 79 -11.37 7.64 -19.43
N ALA A 80 -11.42 8.90 -19.00
CA ALA A 80 -12.20 9.94 -19.64
C ALA A 80 -11.38 11.20 -19.86
N ASN A 81 -11.73 11.98 -20.88
CA ASN A 81 -11.09 13.24 -21.20
C ASN A 81 -12.12 14.25 -21.73
N ILE A 82 -12.01 15.51 -21.33
CA ILE A 82 -12.95 16.59 -21.65
C ILE A 82 -12.23 17.91 -21.88
N THR A 83 -12.82 18.79 -22.70
CA THR A 83 -12.25 20.10 -23.04
C THR A 83 -12.14 21.02 -21.81
N GLU A 84 -10.98 21.67 -21.64
CA GLU A 84 -10.57 22.29 -20.37
C GLU A 84 -11.22 23.63 -19.99
N SER A 85 -12.06 24.26 -20.83
CA SER A 85 -12.92 25.37 -20.38
C SER A 85 -14.03 25.74 -21.37
N VAL A 86 -15.17 26.16 -20.86
CA VAL A 86 -16.35 26.56 -21.67
C VAL A 86 -16.88 27.89 -21.18
N PHE A 87 -17.02 28.87 -22.07
CA PHE A 87 -17.70 30.13 -21.73
C PHE A 87 -19.22 29.96 -21.85
N LEU A 88 -19.95 30.34 -20.79
CA LEU A 88 -21.42 30.32 -20.74
C LEU A 88 -21.99 31.69 -20.35
N LEU A 89 -22.99 32.15 -21.09
CA LEU A 89 -23.86 33.27 -20.73
C LEU A 89 -24.94 32.83 -19.71
N PRO A 90 -25.53 33.77 -18.96
CA PRO A 90 -26.68 33.48 -18.08
C PRO A 90 -27.81 32.80 -18.84
N GLY A 91 -28.28 31.66 -18.34
CA GLY A 91 -29.33 30.84 -18.95
C GLY A 91 -28.89 29.97 -20.14
N GLU A 92 -27.63 30.09 -20.61
CA GLU A 92 -27.11 29.30 -21.73
C GLU A 92 -26.87 27.84 -21.30
N SER A 93 -27.09 26.91 -22.24
CA SER A 93 -26.76 25.48 -22.09
C SER A 93 -25.91 25.01 -23.26
N LYS A 94 -24.89 24.17 -22.99
CA LYS A 94 -24.00 23.61 -24.02
C LYS A 94 -23.75 22.13 -23.76
N ASN A 95 -23.77 21.35 -24.84
CA ASN A 95 -23.29 19.98 -24.85
C ASN A 95 -21.79 19.96 -25.10
N ILE A 96 -21.03 19.33 -24.20
CA ILE A 96 -19.59 19.19 -24.25
C ILE A 96 -19.26 17.73 -24.50
N SER A 97 -18.45 17.46 -25.51
CA SER A 97 -17.98 16.11 -25.83
C SER A 97 -17.09 15.57 -24.71
N LEU A 98 -17.37 14.33 -24.30
CA LEU A 98 -16.59 13.55 -23.36
C LEU A 98 -16.02 12.36 -24.13
N LEU A 99 -14.70 12.32 -24.28
CA LEU A 99 -14.00 11.19 -24.87
C LEU A 99 -13.71 10.17 -23.77
N VAL A 100 -14.15 8.93 -23.93
CA VAL A 100 -13.88 7.83 -23.01
C VAL A 100 -12.98 6.81 -23.72
N ARG A 101 -11.88 6.42 -23.09
CA ARG A 101 -10.91 5.47 -23.63
C ARG A 101 -10.53 4.47 -22.55
N ALA A 102 -10.52 3.18 -22.89
CA ALA A 102 -9.95 2.15 -22.04
C ALA A 102 -8.60 1.71 -22.60
N PRO A 103 -7.46 2.13 -22.02
CA PRO A 103 -6.16 1.62 -22.44
C PRO A 103 -6.01 0.11 -22.14
N PHE A 104 -5.05 -0.55 -22.82
CA PHE A 104 -4.84 -2.01 -22.74
C PHE A 104 -4.50 -2.55 -21.34
N ASN A 105 -4.10 -1.69 -20.40
CA ASN A 105 -3.71 -2.07 -19.03
C ASN A 105 -4.88 -2.02 -18.03
N PHE A 106 -6.07 -1.58 -18.44
CA PHE A 106 -7.25 -1.62 -17.57
C PHE A 106 -7.83 -3.03 -17.49
N THR A 107 -8.18 -3.45 -16.28
CA THR A 107 -9.00 -4.66 -16.06
C THR A 107 -10.44 -4.40 -16.49
N TYR A 108 -11.16 -5.45 -16.84
CA TYR A 108 -12.60 -5.34 -17.09
C TYR A 108 -13.33 -4.95 -15.80
N GLY A 109 -14.45 -4.22 -15.92
CA GLY A 109 -15.21 -3.79 -14.75
C GLY A 109 -15.91 -2.44 -14.89
N ASN A 110 -16.58 -2.03 -13.82
CA ASN A 110 -17.29 -0.74 -13.73
C ASN A 110 -16.46 0.27 -12.95
N TYR A 111 -16.09 1.37 -13.59
CA TYR A 111 -15.26 2.42 -13.03
C TYR A 111 -16.09 3.69 -12.84
N PRO A 112 -16.33 4.13 -11.60
CA PRO A 112 -16.96 5.42 -11.38
C PRO A 112 -16.01 6.53 -11.85
N VAL A 113 -16.52 7.44 -12.70
CA VAL A 113 -15.80 8.62 -13.14
C VAL A 113 -16.60 9.84 -12.74
N ASN A 114 -15.98 10.70 -11.92
CA ASN A 114 -16.57 11.95 -11.50
C ASN A 114 -16.12 13.08 -12.45
N ILE A 115 -17.07 13.86 -12.92
CA ILE A 115 -16.84 15.01 -13.79
C ILE A 115 -17.21 16.26 -12.99
N THR A 116 -16.22 17.13 -12.75
CA THR A 116 -16.39 18.33 -11.93
C THR A 116 -16.34 19.57 -12.81
N ALA A 117 -17.35 20.42 -12.68
CA ALA A 117 -17.41 21.75 -13.26
C ALA A 117 -17.15 22.80 -12.18
N THR A 118 -16.10 23.59 -12.37
CA THR A 118 -15.69 24.68 -11.47
C THR A 118 -16.03 26.03 -12.10
N PHE A 119 -16.80 26.84 -11.38
CA PHE A 119 -17.23 28.17 -11.81
C PHE A 119 -17.09 29.16 -10.65
N TYR A 120 -16.23 30.18 -10.81
CA TYR A 120 -15.93 31.17 -9.77
C TYR A 120 -15.68 30.57 -8.37
N ASN A 121 -14.88 29.50 -8.30
CA ASN A 121 -14.55 28.72 -7.09
C ASN A 121 -15.71 27.92 -6.45
N GLN A 122 -16.83 27.75 -7.15
CA GLN A 122 -17.85 26.76 -6.79
C GLN A 122 -17.76 25.54 -7.69
N ASN A 123 -17.91 24.37 -7.08
CA ASN A 123 -17.83 23.09 -7.77
C ASN A 123 -19.21 22.43 -7.79
N THR A 124 -19.63 21.99 -8.97
CA THR A 124 -20.73 21.07 -9.16
C THR A 124 -20.21 19.83 -9.88
N SER A 125 -20.81 18.66 -9.68
CA SER A 125 -20.27 17.42 -10.24
C SER A 125 -21.34 16.42 -10.61
N VAL A 126 -21.04 15.58 -11.61
CA VAL A 126 -21.87 14.44 -12.02
C VAL A 126 -21.02 13.18 -12.06
N ASN A 127 -21.57 12.10 -11.51
CA ASN A 127 -20.95 10.78 -11.60
C ASN A 127 -21.51 9.99 -12.78
N ILE A 128 -20.61 9.41 -13.54
CA ILE A 128 -20.90 8.40 -14.56
C ILE A 128 -20.18 7.09 -14.21
N THR A 129 -20.59 5.99 -14.83
CA THR A 129 -19.89 4.71 -14.76
C THR A 129 -19.29 4.38 -16.12
N VAL A 130 -17.97 4.25 -16.21
CA VAL A 130 -17.30 3.69 -17.38
C VAL A 130 -17.18 2.18 -17.20
N ARG A 131 -17.90 1.41 -18.02
CA ARG A 131 -17.86 -0.04 -18.02
C ARG A 131 -16.84 -0.51 -19.06
N VAL A 132 -15.69 -0.99 -18.60
CA VAL A 132 -14.64 -1.55 -19.44
C VAL A 132 -14.96 -3.02 -19.73
N VAL A 133 -15.05 -3.39 -21.00
CA VAL A 133 -15.42 -4.75 -21.45
C VAL A 133 -14.36 -5.39 -22.34
N ARG A 134 -14.41 -6.70 -22.52
CA ARG A 134 -13.57 -7.41 -23.49
C ARG A 134 -13.97 -7.04 -24.93
N GLN A 135 -13.01 -7.08 -25.85
CA GLN A 135 -13.30 -7.06 -27.27
C GLN A 135 -13.83 -8.45 -27.67
N ALA A 136 -15.14 -8.56 -27.92
CA ALA A 136 -15.76 -9.80 -28.38
C ALA A 136 -15.87 -9.85 -29.91
N LYS A 137 -15.62 -11.02 -30.50
CA LYS A 137 -15.83 -11.29 -31.92
C LYS A 137 -17.18 -11.98 -32.13
N ILE A 138 -18.11 -11.29 -32.76
CA ILE A 138 -19.42 -11.83 -33.10
C ILE A 138 -19.45 -12.17 -34.60
N LEU A 139 -19.97 -13.34 -34.95
CA LEU A 139 -20.30 -13.69 -36.34
C LEU A 139 -21.81 -13.72 -36.53
N LEU A 140 -22.32 -12.91 -37.47
CA LEU A 140 -23.69 -12.98 -37.93
C LEU A 140 -23.78 -13.86 -39.19
N VAL A 141 -24.52 -14.96 -39.09
CA VAL A 141 -24.89 -15.84 -40.20
C VAL A 141 -26.35 -15.60 -40.54
N GLU A 142 -26.62 -15.00 -41.70
CA GLU A 142 -27.99 -14.72 -42.16
C GLU A 142 -28.40 -15.69 -43.27
N LYS A 143 -29.44 -16.48 -43.01
CA LYS A 143 -30.16 -17.21 -44.06
C LYS A 143 -31.23 -16.32 -44.73
N GLU A 144 -31.71 -15.32 -43.99
CA GLU A 144 -32.55 -14.22 -44.47
C GLU A 144 -31.95 -12.89 -43.98
N THR A 145 -31.94 -11.86 -44.82
CA THR A 145 -31.44 -10.53 -44.45
C THR A 145 -32.52 -9.72 -43.73
N SER A 146 -32.22 -9.18 -42.55
CA SER A 146 -33.14 -8.33 -41.79
C SER A 146 -32.48 -7.01 -41.39
N GLN A 147 -32.90 -5.91 -42.04
CA GLN A 147 -32.36 -4.58 -41.71
C GLN A 147 -32.70 -4.18 -40.27
N MET A 148 -33.91 -4.49 -39.81
CA MET A 148 -34.35 -4.18 -38.44
C MET A 148 -33.53 -4.91 -37.37
N PHE A 149 -33.12 -6.15 -37.65
CA PHE A 149 -32.24 -6.91 -36.77
C PHE A 149 -30.82 -6.34 -36.77
N ARG A 150 -30.27 -6.03 -37.96
CA ARG A 150 -28.96 -5.38 -38.10
C ARG A 150 -28.92 -4.03 -37.41
N ASP A 151 -29.95 -3.20 -37.53
CA ASP A 151 -30.04 -1.91 -36.85
C ASP A 151 -30.02 -2.08 -35.33
N ALA A 152 -30.76 -3.05 -34.80
CA ALA A 152 -30.75 -3.37 -33.38
C ALA A 152 -29.39 -3.93 -32.91
N LEU A 153 -28.71 -4.72 -33.73
CA LEU A 153 -27.36 -5.23 -33.44
C LEU A 153 -26.29 -4.13 -33.54
N ASN A 154 -26.43 -3.19 -34.49
CA ASN A 154 -25.57 -2.00 -34.60
C ASN A 154 -25.75 -1.04 -33.43
N ASN A 155 -26.92 -1.07 -32.78
CA ASN A 155 -27.18 -0.34 -31.54
C ASN A 155 -26.59 -1.05 -30.31
N THR A 156 -26.00 -2.24 -30.47
CA THR A 156 -25.13 -2.82 -29.44
C THR A 156 -23.74 -2.19 -29.54
N PHE A 157 -22.95 -2.26 -28.45
CA PHE A 157 -21.57 -1.78 -28.44
C PHE A 157 -20.57 -2.74 -29.11
N TYR A 158 -21.04 -3.82 -29.74
CA TYR A 158 -20.20 -4.89 -30.25
C TYR A 158 -20.16 -4.90 -31.79
N ASN A 159 -18.95 -4.99 -32.34
CA ASN A 159 -18.75 -5.21 -33.76
C ASN A 159 -19.05 -6.68 -34.11
N TYR A 160 -19.55 -6.91 -35.31
CA TYR A 160 -19.78 -8.25 -35.85
C TYR A 160 -19.31 -8.35 -37.29
N ASP A 161 -18.83 -9.54 -37.65
CA ASP A 161 -18.60 -9.92 -39.04
C ASP A 161 -19.87 -10.55 -39.62
N ILE A 162 -20.09 -10.36 -40.93
CA ILE A 162 -21.16 -11.06 -41.65
C ILE A 162 -20.55 -12.24 -42.39
N ALA A 163 -21.11 -13.43 -42.19
CA ALA A 163 -20.52 -14.66 -42.67
C ALA A 163 -20.44 -14.74 -44.20
N ASN A 164 -19.24 -15.05 -44.70
CA ASN A 164 -19.03 -15.68 -46.00
C ASN A 164 -18.56 -17.11 -45.75
N LEU A 165 -19.49 -18.05 -45.75
CA LEU A 165 -19.31 -19.46 -45.35
C LEU A 165 -18.24 -20.23 -46.15
N SER A 166 -17.66 -19.64 -47.20
CA SER A 166 -16.55 -20.24 -47.96
C SER A 166 -15.17 -20.14 -47.29
N ARG A 167 -15.00 -19.35 -46.21
CA ARG A 167 -13.66 -19.05 -45.63
C ARG A 167 -13.60 -18.87 -44.10
N ILE A 168 -14.65 -19.20 -43.34
CA ILE A 168 -14.72 -18.86 -41.91
C ILE A 168 -14.57 -20.10 -41.03
N PHE A 169 -13.73 -20.02 -40.00
CA PHE A 169 -13.66 -20.98 -38.90
C PHE A 169 -14.50 -20.45 -37.72
N LEU A 170 -15.57 -21.16 -37.36
CA LEU A 170 -16.49 -20.73 -36.29
C LEU A 170 -15.78 -20.54 -34.93
N GLY A 171 -14.73 -21.32 -34.66
CA GLY A 171 -13.93 -21.23 -33.43
C GLY A 171 -13.16 -19.92 -33.23
N ASP A 172 -13.09 -19.04 -34.24
CA ASP A 172 -12.48 -17.71 -34.11
C ASP A 172 -13.40 -16.68 -33.44
N TYR A 173 -14.67 -17.04 -33.20
CA TYR A 173 -15.73 -16.13 -32.74
C TYR A 173 -16.28 -16.53 -31.37
N ASP A 174 -16.48 -15.53 -30.52
CA ASP A 174 -17.03 -15.68 -29.17
C ASP A 174 -18.54 -15.97 -29.18
N LEU A 175 -19.25 -15.48 -30.19
CA LEU A 175 -20.69 -15.66 -30.37
C LEU A 175 -21.03 -15.82 -31.85
N ILE A 176 -21.75 -16.89 -32.17
CA ILE A 176 -22.39 -17.09 -33.47
C ILE A 176 -23.87 -16.73 -33.34
N ILE A 177 -24.32 -15.76 -34.13
CA ILE A 177 -25.74 -15.43 -34.30
C ILE A 177 -26.20 -16.06 -35.60
N TRP A 178 -27.09 -17.05 -35.52
CA TRP A 178 -27.65 -17.76 -36.65
C TRP A 178 -29.08 -17.29 -36.90
N TYR A 179 -29.25 -16.37 -37.85
CA TYR A 179 -30.51 -15.72 -38.16
C TYR A 179 -31.19 -16.37 -39.37
N CYS A 180 -32.20 -17.20 -39.11
CA CYS A 180 -33.06 -17.81 -40.12
C CYS A 180 -34.23 -16.92 -40.52
N GLY A 181 -34.72 -16.09 -39.60
CA GLY A 181 -35.84 -15.19 -39.85
C GLY A 181 -37.18 -15.92 -40.05
N LYS A 182 -37.89 -15.56 -41.12
CA LYS A 182 -39.17 -16.14 -41.57
C LYS A 182 -38.97 -17.20 -42.67
N LYS A 183 -37.74 -17.66 -42.93
CA LYS A 183 -37.52 -18.79 -43.84
C LYS A 183 -38.18 -20.05 -43.30
N TRP A 184 -38.92 -20.72 -44.18
CA TRP A 184 -39.62 -21.98 -43.94
C TRP A 184 -38.91 -23.20 -44.56
N PHE A 185 -37.75 -23.00 -45.22
CA PHE A 185 -36.89 -24.06 -45.75
C PHE A 185 -35.44 -23.56 -45.83
N ASP A 186 -34.46 -24.47 -45.78
CA ASP A 186 -33.03 -24.11 -45.69
C ASP A 186 -32.77 -23.17 -44.49
N THR A 187 -33.39 -23.50 -43.36
CA THR A 187 -33.17 -22.85 -42.07
C THR A 187 -31.81 -23.24 -41.52
N ILE A 188 -31.56 -24.54 -41.36
CA ILE A 188 -30.26 -25.09 -40.94
C ILE A 188 -30.06 -26.52 -41.47
N SER A 189 -29.09 -26.69 -42.38
CA SER A 189 -28.76 -27.99 -42.97
C SER A 189 -28.01 -28.91 -41.99
N LEU A 190 -28.00 -30.22 -42.25
CA LEU A 190 -27.28 -31.19 -41.41
C LEU A 190 -25.78 -30.88 -41.26
N SER A 191 -25.10 -30.44 -42.33
CA SER A 191 -23.68 -30.05 -42.25
C SER A 191 -23.43 -28.81 -41.40
N GLU A 192 -24.40 -27.89 -41.35
CA GLU A 192 -24.33 -26.70 -40.51
C GLU A 192 -24.56 -27.08 -39.04
N GLN A 193 -25.51 -27.98 -38.77
CA GLN A 193 -25.73 -28.55 -37.44
C GLN A 193 -24.48 -29.26 -36.92
N GLU A 194 -23.80 -30.09 -37.73
CA GLU A 194 -22.54 -30.74 -37.35
C GLU A 194 -21.43 -29.72 -37.02
N SER A 195 -21.33 -28.65 -37.81
CA SER A 195 -20.33 -27.59 -37.60
C SER A 195 -20.58 -26.79 -36.33
N LEU A 196 -21.85 -26.45 -36.07
CA LEU A 196 -22.28 -25.77 -34.85
C LEU A 196 -22.13 -26.67 -33.62
N SER A 197 -22.47 -27.96 -33.72
CA SER A 197 -22.29 -28.93 -32.63
C SER A 197 -20.84 -28.97 -32.19
N LYS A 198 -19.90 -29.07 -33.13
CA LYS A 198 -18.46 -29.03 -32.82
C LYS A 198 -18.03 -27.72 -32.17
N TYR A 199 -18.52 -26.59 -32.67
CA TYR A 199 -18.24 -25.28 -32.09
C TYR A 199 -18.75 -25.18 -30.64
N LEU A 200 -19.94 -25.73 -30.35
CA LEU A 200 -20.51 -25.77 -29.01
C LEU A 200 -19.79 -26.79 -28.10
N ASP A 201 -19.36 -27.93 -28.62
CA ASP A 201 -18.54 -28.89 -27.88
C ASP A 201 -17.21 -28.26 -27.41
N ASP A 202 -16.66 -27.34 -28.20
CA ASP A 202 -15.45 -26.56 -27.88
C ASP A 202 -15.75 -25.34 -26.95
N GLY A 203 -16.97 -25.21 -26.44
CA GLY A 203 -17.37 -24.17 -25.49
C GLY A 203 -17.88 -22.87 -26.13
N GLY A 204 -18.23 -22.90 -27.41
CA GLY A 204 -18.79 -21.77 -28.15
C GLY A 204 -20.13 -21.26 -27.62
N SER A 205 -20.62 -20.17 -28.20
CA SER A 205 -21.94 -19.61 -27.87
C SER A 205 -22.80 -19.39 -29.13
N LEU A 206 -24.04 -19.87 -29.10
CA LEU A 206 -24.96 -19.82 -30.24
C LEU A 206 -26.25 -19.09 -29.87
N TRP A 207 -26.60 -18.06 -30.65
CA TRP A 207 -27.96 -17.54 -30.69
C TRP A 207 -28.63 -17.93 -32.01
N LEU A 208 -29.59 -18.85 -31.96
CA LEU A 208 -30.33 -19.31 -33.14
C LEU A 208 -31.75 -18.73 -33.15
N ILE A 209 -32.16 -18.14 -34.28
CA ILE A 209 -33.42 -17.40 -34.41
C ILE A 209 -34.14 -17.87 -35.66
N GLY A 210 -35.36 -18.38 -35.53
CA GLY A 210 -36.21 -18.68 -36.68
C GLY A 210 -37.53 -19.29 -36.28
N GLN A 211 -38.59 -18.88 -36.97
CA GLN A 211 -39.94 -19.36 -36.67
C GLN A 211 -40.17 -20.81 -37.12
N ASP A 212 -39.57 -21.26 -38.23
CA ASP A 212 -39.82 -22.58 -38.84
C ASP A 212 -38.63 -23.55 -38.68
N VAL A 213 -37.69 -23.27 -37.76
CA VAL A 213 -36.52 -24.13 -37.55
C VAL A 213 -36.95 -25.54 -37.15
N LEU A 214 -37.93 -25.66 -36.25
CA LEU A 214 -38.39 -26.96 -35.76
C LEU A 214 -39.29 -27.69 -36.75
N ASP A 215 -40.00 -26.98 -37.65
CA ASP A 215 -40.78 -27.61 -38.72
C ASP A 215 -39.88 -28.38 -39.69
N GLU A 216 -38.72 -27.79 -40.05
CA GLU A 216 -37.76 -28.43 -40.97
C GLU A 216 -36.91 -29.51 -40.29
N THR A 217 -36.45 -29.27 -39.05
CA THR A 217 -35.49 -30.15 -38.38
C THR A 217 -36.14 -31.25 -37.54
N GLY A 218 -37.36 -31.02 -37.04
CA GLY A 218 -37.97 -31.82 -35.99
C GLY A 218 -37.14 -31.83 -34.69
N LEU A 219 -37.50 -32.70 -33.75
CA LEU A 219 -36.74 -32.93 -32.51
C LEU A 219 -35.58 -33.89 -32.75
N ASN A 220 -34.63 -33.49 -33.62
CA ASN A 220 -33.44 -34.28 -33.92
C ASN A 220 -32.35 -34.12 -32.82
N ASP A 221 -31.22 -34.81 -32.97
CA ASP A 221 -30.14 -34.79 -31.98
C ASP A 221 -29.58 -33.39 -31.71
N PHE A 222 -29.52 -32.52 -32.72
CA PHE A 222 -29.06 -31.14 -32.55
C PHE A 222 -30.04 -30.32 -31.72
N VAL A 223 -31.33 -30.42 -32.05
CA VAL A 223 -32.40 -29.68 -31.36
C VAL A 223 -32.55 -30.11 -29.91
N VAL A 224 -32.52 -31.42 -29.63
CA VAL A 224 -32.68 -31.93 -28.27
C VAL A 224 -31.43 -31.67 -27.44
N ASN A 225 -30.23 -31.99 -27.96
CA ASN A 225 -29.02 -31.96 -27.13
C ASN A 225 -28.29 -30.62 -27.12
N TYR A 226 -28.44 -29.76 -28.14
CA TYR A 226 -27.73 -28.48 -28.23
C TYR A 226 -28.64 -27.26 -28.13
N LEU A 227 -29.88 -27.35 -28.63
CA LEU A 227 -30.90 -26.32 -28.45
C LEU A 227 -31.79 -26.56 -27.22
N HIS A 228 -31.71 -27.71 -26.55
CA HIS A 228 -32.45 -28.03 -25.32
C HIS A 228 -33.99 -27.95 -25.43
N VAL A 229 -34.52 -28.29 -26.61
CA VAL A 229 -35.97 -28.38 -26.82
C VAL A 229 -36.43 -29.83 -26.59
N ALA A 230 -37.14 -30.07 -25.49
CA ALA A 230 -37.67 -31.39 -25.13
C ALA A 230 -38.94 -31.76 -25.91
N ASP A 231 -39.80 -30.78 -26.18
CA ASP A 231 -41.01 -30.95 -26.99
C ASP A 231 -41.41 -29.63 -27.68
N SER A 232 -42.24 -29.69 -28.72
CA SER A 232 -42.73 -28.50 -29.43
C SER A 232 -44.13 -28.65 -30.03
N GLU A 233 -44.85 -27.55 -30.07
CA GLU A 233 -46.11 -27.38 -30.80
C GLU A 233 -45.88 -26.44 -31.98
N GLN A 234 -45.99 -27.01 -33.18
CA GLN A 234 -45.74 -26.31 -34.43
C GLN A 234 -46.79 -25.23 -34.71
N ASN A 235 -46.37 -24.07 -35.22
CA ASN A 235 -47.26 -23.01 -35.68
C ASN A 235 -48.29 -22.52 -34.63
N ALA A 236 -47.92 -22.56 -33.34
CA ALA A 236 -48.77 -22.08 -32.27
C ALA A 236 -49.07 -20.58 -32.43
N GLY A 237 -48.07 -19.84 -32.90
CA GLY A 237 -48.07 -18.41 -33.15
C GLY A 237 -48.08 -17.58 -31.87
N ILE A 238 -47.50 -16.38 -31.94
CA ILE A 238 -47.43 -15.42 -30.82
C ILE A 238 -47.90 -14.03 -31.26
N ASP A 239 -48.64 -13.34 -30.39
CA ASP A 239 -49.14 -11.98 -30.59
C ASP A 239 -48.62 -10.98 -29.52
N ARG A 240 -47.94 -11.49 -28.50
CA ARG A 240 -47.32 -10.71 -27.43
C ARG A 240 -46.10 -11.44 -26.89
N LEU A 241 -45.00 -10.72 -26.69
CA LEU A 241 -43.82 -11.25 -26.00
C LEU A 241 -43.94 -10.87 -24.52
N ILE A 242 -44.09 -11.90 -23.69
CA ILE A 242 -44.12 -11.77 -22.22
C ILE A 242 -42.90 -12.50 -21.68
N GLY A 243 -41.97 -11.75 -21.10
CA GLY A 243 -40.76 -12.30 -20.48
C GLY A 243 -41.06 -13.03 -19.18
N VAL A 244 -40.32 -14.12 -18.95
CA VAL A 244 -40.30 -14.77 -17.64
C VAL A 244 -39.66 -13.82 -16.63
N SER A 245 -40.34 -13.59 -15.50
CA SER A 245 -39.84 -12.69 -14.47
C SER A 245 -38.59 -13.26 -13.79
N GLY A 246 -37.55 -12.44 -13.62
CA GLY A 246 -36.28 -12.86 -13.02
C GLY A 246 -35.30 -13.55 -13.98
N ASP A 247 -35.74 -13.89 -15.19
CA ASP A 247 -34.84 -14.34 -16.26
C ASP A 247 -33.94 -13.18 -16.73
N PRO A 248 -32.62 -13.36 -16.92
CA PRO A 248 -31.72 -12.27 -17.31
C PRO A 248 -31.96 -11.70 -18.70
N ILE A 249 -32.64 -12.41 -19.60
CA ILE A 249 -32.99 -11.93 -20.93
C ILE A 249 -34.41 -11.39 -20.95
N GLY A 250 -35.38 -12.20 -20.54
CA GLY A 250 -36.80 -11.87 -20.63
C GLY A 250 -37.27 -10.87 -19.57
N ASN A 251 -36.76 -10.97 -18.34
CA ASN A 251 -37.01 -10.14 -17.16
C ASN A 251 -38.38 -9.43 -17.08
N GLY A 252 -39.47 -10.14 -17.36
CA GLY A 252 -40.83 -9.58 -17.27
C GLY A 252 -41.18 -8.51 -18.31
N VAL A 253 -40.45 -8.40 -19.43
CA VAL A 253 -40.85 -7.51 -20.53
C VAL A 253 -42.23 -7.87 -21.06
N ASP A 254 -42.99 -6.88 -21.53
CA ASP A 254 -44.35 -7.11 -21.97
C ASP A 254 -44.75 -6.15 -23.10
N PHE A 255 -44.71 -6.61 -24.36
CA PHE A 255 -45.07 -5.81 -25.52
C PHE A 255 -45.68 -6.64 -26.67
N PRO A 256 -46.55 -6.03 -27.50
CA PRO A 256 -47.20 -6.73 -28.61
C PRO A 256 -46.20 -7.09 -29.72
N VAL A 257 -46.45 -8.21 -30.40
CA VAL A 257 -45.76 -8.61 -31.63
C VAL A 257 -46.75 -8.94 -32.73
N THR A 258 -46.35 -8.72 -33.97
CA THR A 258 -47.20 -8.98 -35.15
C THR A 258 -46.54 -9.96 -36.08
N GLU A 259 -47.35 -10.62 -36.93
CA GLU A 259 -46.85 -11.45 -38.03
C GLU A 259 -45.95 -12.63 -37.63
N ASN A 260 -46.09 -13.13 -36.41
CA ASN A 260 -45.44 -14.35 -35.90
C ASN A 260 -46.44 -15.51 -35.77
N TRP A 261 -47.25 -15.74 -36.81
CA TRP A 261 -48.27 -16.81 -36.80
C TRP A 261 -47.68 -18.21 -36.86
N PHE A 262 -46.47 -18.33 -37.41
CA PHE A 262 -45.74 -19.59 -37.58
C PHE A 262 -44.70 -19.80 -36.48
N ALA A 263 -44.72 -18.98 -35.42
CA ALA A 263 -43.85 -19.24 -34.28
C ALA A 263 -44.25 -20.54 -33.59
N ASP A 264 -43.26 -21.35 -33.24
CA ASP A 264 -43.49 -22.57 -32.48
C ASP A 264 -43.57 -22.28 -30.99
N SER A 265 -44.32 -23.12 -30.28
CA SER A 265 -44.23 -23.18 -28.83
C SER A 265 -43.33 -24.33 -28.40
N ILE A 266 -42.40 -24.08 -27.51
CA ILE A 266 -41.37 -25.03 -27.08
C ILE A 266 -41.49 -25.35 -25.59
N ILE A 267 -41.10 -26.57 -25.25
CA ILE A 267 -40.90 -27.04 -23.87
C ILE A 267 -39.38 -27.22 -23.68
N PRO A 268 -38.73 -26.39 -22.85
CA PRO A 268 -37.35 -26.59 -22.45
C PRO A 268 -37.17 -27.92 -21.71
N ASP A 269 -36.00 -28.55 -21.83
CA ASP A 269 -35.62 -29.66 -20.97
C ASP A 269 -35.34 -29.23 -19.51
N ASP A 270 -35.02 -30.18 -18.65
CA ASP A 270 -34.80 -29.94 -17.21
C ASP A 270 -33.56 -29.04 -16.91
N ASP A 271 -32.64 -28.91 -17.87
CA ASP A 271 -31.37 -28.18 -17.72
C ASP A 271 -31.41 -26.77 -18.34
N SER A 272 -32.51 -26.43 -19.03
CA SER A 272 -32.69 -25.17 -19.74
C SER A 272 -33.84 -24.33 -19.19
N PHE A 273 -33.86 -23.05 -19.58
CA PHE A 273 -34.78 -22.07 -19.02
C PHE A 273 -35.59 -21.40 -20.13
N GLY A 274 -36.91 -21.35 -19.97
CA GLY A 274 -37.77 -20.54 -20.82
C GLY A 274 -37.54 -19.04 -20.62
N ILE A 275 -37.47 -18.28 -21.70
CA ILE A 275 -37.21 -16.83 -21.70
C ILE A 275 -38.52 -16.04 -21.89
N PHE A 276 -39.30 -16.41 -22.91
CA PHE A 276 -40.56 -15.76 -23.26
C PHE A 276 -41.68 -16.80 -23.26
N TYR A 277 -42.83 -16.44 -22.67
CA TYR A 277 -44.01 -17.28 -22.74
C TYR A 277 -44.52 -17.39 -24.18
N GLY A 278 -44.95 -18.59 -24.55
CA GLY A 278 -45.69 -18.90 -25.77
C GLY A 278 -47.17 -19.07 -25.48
N LYS A 279 -47.88 -19.79 -26.35
CA LYS A 279 -49.27 -20.19 -26.09
C LYS A 279 -49.33 -21.45 -25.23
N ASN A 280 -50.52 -21.77 -24.73
CA ASN A 280 -50.79 -23.01 -24.00
C ASN A 280 -49.89 -23.23 -22.75
N ASN A 281 -49.44 -22.16 -22.09
CA ASN A 281 -48.48 -22.17 -20.97
C ASN A 281 -47.09 -22.74 -21.30
N ASN A 282 -46.73 -22.84 -22.58
CA ASN A 282 -45.38 -23.19 -23.03
C ASN A 282 -44.53 -21.92 -23.24
N TYR A 283 -43.37 -22.06 -23.88
CA TYR A 283 -42.44 -20.96 -24.16
C TYR A 283 -42.32 -20.71 -25.67
N SER A 284 -41.80 -19.55 -26.05
CA SER A 284 -41.47 -19.18 -27.43
C SER A 284 -39.96 -18.94 -27.62
N ALA A 285 -39.21 -18.94 -26.52
CA ALA A 285 -37.77 -18.90 -26.52
C ALA A 285 -37.23 -19.57 -25.26
N LEU A 286 -36.01 -20.10 -25.36
CA LEU A 286 -35.29 -20.68 -24.24
C LEU A 286 -33.81 -20.32 -24.29
N ARG A 287 -33.14 -20.50 -23.16
CA ARG A 287 -31.68 -20.46 -23.04
C ARG A 287 -31.16 -21.66 -22.27
N TYR A 288 -29.90 -22.00 -22.54
CA TYR A 288 -29.11 -22.96 -21.81
C TYR A 288 -27.72 -22.40 -21.54
N SER A 289 -27.18 -22.68 -20.35
CA SER A 289 -25.81 -22.34 -19.98
C SER A 289 -25.18 -23.55 -19.32
N GLY A 290 -24.06 -24.01 -19.88
CA GLY A 290 -23.30 -25.17 -19.40
C GLY A 290 -21.88 -25.14 -19.97
N VAL A 291 -21.44 -26.24 -20.60
CA VAL A 291 -20.16 -26.29 -21.33
C VAL A 291 -20.12 -25.25 -22.46
N TYR A 292 -21.27 -25.02 -23.11
CA TYR A 292 -21.54 -23.93 -24.05
C TYR A 292 -22.73 -23.10 -23.58
N ASN A 293 -23.03 -22.03 -24.31
CA ASN A 293 -24.24 -21.25 -24.10
C ASN A 293 -25.10 -21.24 -25.37
N THR A 294 -26.40 -21.44 -25.22
CA THR A 294 -27.34 -21.36 -26.33
C THR A 294 -28.54 -20.49 -25.96
N VAL A 295 -29.01 -19.69 -26.90
CA VAL A 295 -30.32 -19.04 -26.88
C VAL A 295 -31.03 -19.44 -28.15
N PHE A 296 -32.24 -19.95 -28.04
CA PHE A 296 -33.07 -20.31 -29.18
C PHE A 296 -34.39 -19.55 -29.15
N PHE A 297 -34.67 -18.80 -30.22
CA PHE A 297 -35.94 -18.12 -30.44
C PHE A 297 -36.72 -18.85 -31.54
N ALA A 298 -37.86 -19.43 -31.16
CA ALA A 298 -38.78 -20.13 -32.07
C ALA A 298 -39.74 -19.17 -32.78
N PHE A 299 -39.39 -17.88 -32.84
CA PHE A 299 -40.14 -16.82 -33.49
C PHE A 299 -39.18 -15.88 -34.20
N ASP A 300 -39.69 -15.09 -35.14
CA ASP A 300 -38.90 -14.10 -35.82
C ASP A 300 -38.94 -12.74 -35.13
N PHE A 301 -37.77 -12.09 -35.11
CA PHE A 301 -37.55 -10.81 -34.48
C PHE A 301 -38.28 -9.64 -35.18
N SER A 302 -38.61 -9.76 -36.48
CA SER A 302 -39.26 -8.67 -37.23
C SER A 302 -40.68 -8.34 -36.75
N GLY A 303 -41.31 -9.25 -35.99
CA GLY A 303 -42.63 -9.00 -35.40
C GLY A 303 -42.64 -7.90 -34.32
N ILE A 304 -41.47 -7.52 -33.79
CA ILE A 304 -41.33 -6.46 -32.77
C ILE A 304 -41.26 -5.09 -33.46
N GLN A 305 -42.38 -4.37 -33.49
CA GLN A 305 -42.50 -3.13 -34.28
C GLN A 305 -41.76 -1.93 -33.68
N ASN A 306 -41.66 -1.82 -32.35
CA ASN A 306 -41.00 -0.71 -31.69
C ASN A 306 -39.47 -0.89 -31.66
N GLU A 307 -38.72 0.13 -32.08
CA GLU A 307 -37.26 0.10 -32.12
C GLU A 307 -36.61 -0.03 -30.74
N ASN A 308 -37.11 0.69 -29.73
CA ASN A 308 -36.56 0.59 -28.38
C ASN A 308 -36.77 -0.81 -27.80
N ASP A 309 -37.89 -1.46 -28.10
CA ASP A 309 -38.15 -2.81 -27.63
C ASP A 309 -37.26 -3.83 -28.34
N ARG A 310 -37.01 -3.66 -29.65
CA ARG A 310 -35.98 -4.45 -30.37
C ARG A 310 -34.59 -4.28 -29.73
N ASN A 311 -34.16 -3.03 -29.55
CA ASN A 311 -32.85 -2.73 -28.96
C ASN A 311 -32.72 -3.34 -27.56
N LYS A 312 -33.77 -3.30 -26.73
CA LYS A 312 -33.76 -3.94 -25.40
C LYS A 312 -33.53 -5.44 -25.49
N ILE A 313 -34.25 -6.16 -26.35
CA ILE A 313 -34.10 -7.61 -26.47
C ILE A 313 -32.71 -7.99 -26.98
N VAL A 314 -32.24 -7.36 -28.07
CA VAL A 314 -30.91 -7.65 -28.63
C VAL A 314 -29.81 -7.33 -27.62
N ASN A 315 -29.89 -6.17 -26.95
CA ASN A 315 -28.93 -5.84 -25.91
C ASN A 315 -28.96 -6.84 -24.75
N SER A 316 -30.14 -7.32 -24.34
CA SER A 316 -30.25 -8.28 -23.23
C SER A 316 -29.66 -9.64 -23.60
N VAL A 317 -29.91 -10.14 -24.81
CA VAL A 317 -29.34 -11.42 -25.28
C VAL A 317 -27.83 -11.31 -25.48
N VAL A 318 -27.37 -10.30 -26.22
CA VAL A 318 -25.94 -10.11 -26.51
C VAL A 318 -25.17 -9.85 -25.21
N SER A 319 -25.74 -9.05 -24.29
CA SER A 319 -25.14 -8.88 -22.96
C SER A 319 -25.13 -10.20 -22.20
N TRP A 320 -26.19 -11.00 -22.21
CA TRP A 320 -26.17 -12.29 -21.51
C TRP A 320 -25.06 -13.24 -22.00
N PHE A 321 -24.73 -13.22 -23.30
CA PHE A 321 -23.60 -13.96 -23.86
C PHE A 321 -22.23 -13.35 -23.53
N LEU A 322 -22.11 -12.02 -23.57
CA LEU A 322 -20.82 -11.31 -23.61
C LEU A 322 -20.48 -10.56 -22.32
N GLU A 323 -21.43 -10.40 -21.41
CA GLU A 323 -21.23 -9.90 -20.06
C GLU A 323 -20.32 -10.88 -19.33
N GLU A 324 -19.12 -10.41 -18.98
CA GLU A 324 -18.15 -11.25 -18.32
C GLU A 324 -18.73 -11.79 -17.02
N LYS A 325 -18.76 -13.11 -16.97
CA LYS A 325 -19.00 -13.89 -15.77
C LYS A 325 -17.68 -13.92 -14.98
N GLU A 326 -17.24 -12.75 -14.49
CA GLU A 326 -16.03 -12.60 -13.65
C GLU A 326 -15.97 -13.74 -12.63
N LEU A 327 -14.88 -14.51 -12.66
CA LEU A 327 -14.65 -15.60 -11.72
C LEU A 327 -13.91 -15.08 -10.48
N LEU A 328 -13.04 -14.08 -10.64
CA LEU A 328 -12.19 -13.54 -9.58
C LEU A 328 -12.20 -12.02 -9.55
N THR A 329 -12.39 -11.47 -8.36
CA THR A 329 -12.15 -10.06 -8.04
C THR A 329 -11.39 -10.00 -6.71
N CYS A 330 -10.79 -8.87 -6.36
CA CYS A 330 -10.10 -8.71 -5.08
C CYS A 330 -10.51 -7.40 -4.43
N ILE A 331 -10.76 -7.44 -3.11
CA ILE A 331 -11.17 -6.27 -2.34
C ILE A 331 -9.98 -5.31 -2.17
N ASN A 332 -8.79 -5.86 -1.91
CA ASN A 332 -7.54 -5.11 -1.74
C ASN A 332 -6.43 -5.78 -2.56
N ASN A 333 -6.10 -5.23 -3.71
CA ASN A 333 -5.07 -5.79 -4.60
C ASN A 333 -3.64 -5.32 -4.26
N VAL A 334 -3.46 -4.47 -3.26
CA VAL A 334 -2.14 -4.03 -2.77
C VAL A 334 -2.08 -4.20 -1.26
N SER A 335 -1.00 -4.79 -0.76
CA SER A 335 -0.73 -4.90 0.67
C SER A 335 0.75 -4.66 0.98
N ARG A 336 1.02 -4.01 2.11
CA ARG A 336 2.40 -3.76 2.60
C ARG A 336 2.86 -4.91 3.50
N ILE A 337 4.13 -5.27 3.40
CA ILE A 337 4.73 -6.41 4.11
C ILE A 337 6.17 -6.09 4.49
N ALA A 338 6.57 -6.37 5.74
CA ALA A 338 7.98 -6.26 6.13
C ALA A 338 8.73 -7.55 5.76
N PRO A 339 10.05 -7.49 5.49
CA PRO A 339 10.86 -8.70 5.33
C PRO A 339 10.69 -9.65 6.52
N GLY A 340 10.39 -10.92 6.26
CA GLY A 340 10.14 -11.94 7.29
C GLY A 340 8.70 -12.05 7.79
N ASN A 341 7.81 -11.13 7.41
CA ASN A 341 6.39 -11.16 7.78
C ASN A 341 5.51 -11.76 6.67
N SER A 342 4.21 -11.87 6.93
CA SER A 342 3.19 -12.30 5.99
C SER A 342 2.03 -11.30 5.89
N THR A 343 1.28 -11.35 4.79
CA THR A 343 0.09 -10.53 4.56
C THR A 343 -1.02 -11.33 3.89
N ASP A 344 -2.27 -10.90 4.10
CA ASP A 344 -3.47 -11.57 3.60
C ASP A 344 -4.14 -10.77 2.50
N TYR A 345 -4.50 -11.44 1.41
CA TYR A 345 -5.35 -10.92 0.35
C TYR A 345 -6.70 -11.62 0.40
N VAL A 346 -7.78 -10.83 0.35
CA VAL A 346 -9.14 -11.36 0.25
C VAL A 346 -9.55 -11.39 -1.22
N VAL A 347 -9.52 -12.59 -1.80
CA VAL A 347 -9.91 -12.87 -3.17
C VAL A 347 -11.38 -13.29 -3.19
N THR A 348 -12.21 -12.53 -3.90
CA THR A 348 -13.62 -12.81 -4.08
C THR A 348 -13.81 -13.64 -5.34
N VAL A 349 -14.26 -14.87 -5.18
CA VAL A 349 -14.65 -15.78 -6.26
C VAL A 349 -16.13 -15.63 -6.52
N LYS A 350 -16.51 -15.28 -7.75
CA LYS A 350 -17.91 -15.08 -8.14
C LYS A 350 -18.28 -16.05 -9.24
N ASN A 351 -19.39 -16.77 -9.07
CA ASN A 351 -19.93 -17.60 -10.13
C ASN A 351 -21.17 -16.96 -10.71
N ASN A 352 -21.03 -16.27 -11.85
CA ASN A 352 -22.18 -15.65 -12.52
C ASN A 352 -22.95 -16.63 -13.44
N TYR A 353 -22.62 -17.92 -13.43
CA TYR A 353 -23.36 -18.96 -14.15
C TYR A 353 -24.59 -19.44 -13.36
N ASP A 354 -25.58 -20.02 -14.06
CA ASP A 354 -26.80 -20.59 -13.47
C ASP A 354 -26.61 -22.03 -12.94
N TYR A 355 -25.37 -22.52 -12.96
CA TYR A 355 -24.97 -23.83 -12.44
C TYR A 355 -23.72 -23.69 -11.57
N GLY A 356 -23.48 -24.64 -10.68
CA GLY A 356 -22.27 -24.67 -9.83
C GLY A 356 -21.03 -25.20 -10.56
N SER A 357 -19.84 -24.84 -10.10
CA SER A 357 -18.58 -25.33 -10.66
C SER A 357 -17.51 -25.53 -9.57
N LEU A 358 -16.54 -26.41 -9.84
CA LEU A 358 -15.29 -26.47 -9.09
C LEU A 358 -14.27 -25.55 -9.76
N ILE A 359 -13.70 -24.64 -8.98
CA ILE A 359 -12.64 -23.74 -9.41
C ILE A 359 -11.33 -24.21 -8.80
N ASN A 360 -10.31 -24.46 -9.63
CA ASN A 360 -8.96 -24.76 -9.20
C ASN A 360 -8.09 -23.51 -9.29
N PHE A 361 -7.26 -23.24 -8.29
CA PHE A 361 -6.44 -22.05 -8.18
C PHE A 361 -4.96 -22.38 -8.34
N THR A 362 -4.23 -21.42 -8.90
CA THR A 362 -2.78 -21.41 -8.97
C THR A 362 -2.27 -20.04 -8.59
N VAL A 363 -1.11 -19.97 -7.94
CA VAL A 363 -0.44 -18.72 -7.62
C VAL A 363 0.98 -18.73 -8.17
N ASP A 364 1.38 -17.62 -8.77
CA ASP A 364 2.75 -17.31 -9.15
C ASP A 364 3.27 -16.23 -8.19
N ILE A 365 4.37 -16.51 -7.50
CA ILE A 365 4.96 -15.65 -6.47
C ILE A 365 6.47 -15.49 -6.71
N PRO A 366 7.10 -14.43 -6.19
CA PRO A 366 8.54 -14.24 -6.32
C PRO A 366 9.35 -15.40 -5.73
N LEU A 367 10.57 -15.60 -6.24
CA LEU A 367 11.44 -16.68 -5.80
C LEU A 367 11.71 -16.61 -4.29
N ARG A 368 11.57 -17.74 -3.59
CA ARG A 368 11.72 -17.90 -2.12
C ARG A 368 10.62 -17.29 -1.26
N TRP A 369 9.58 -16.72 -1.86
CA TRP A 369 8.37 -16.37 -1.13
C TRP A 369 7.50 -17.62 -0.93
N GLU A 370 6.59 -17.57 0.03
CA GLU A 370 5.65 -18.65 0.29
C GLU A 370 4.21 -18.14 0.17
N ALA A 371 3.30 -19.00 -0.28
CA ALA A 371 1.88 -18.70 -0.36
C ALA A 371 1.04 -19.85 0.21
N SER A 372 -0.01 -19.51 0.93
CA SER A 372 -0.96 -20.45 1.54
C SER A 372 -2.39 -20.04 1.20
N PHE A 373 -3.15 -20.97 0.62
CA PHE A 373 -4.53 -20.74 0.15
C PHE A 373 -5.24 -22.08 -0.06
N ASN A 374 -6.57 -22.04 -0.26
CA ASN A 374 -7.31 -23.23 -0.70
C ASN A 374 -7.12 -23.44 -2.20
N GLU A 375 -6.47 -24.55 -2.60
CA GLU A 375 -6.17 -24.85 -4.01
C GLU A 375 -7.42 -25.05 -4.89
N SER A 376 -8.57 -25.34 -4.30
CA SER A 376 -9.84 -25.39 -5.03
C SER A 376 -11.02 -25.07 -4.14
N ILE A 377 -12.10 -24.56 -4.75
CA ILE A 377 -13.40 -24.41 -4.09
C ILE A 377 -14.53 -24.82 -5.04
N THR A 378 -15.60 -25.38 -4.47
CA THR A 378 -16.88 -25.52 -5.17
C THR A 378 -17.73 -24.29 -4.90
N ILE A 379 -18.28 -23.70 -5.96
CA ILE A 379 -19.15 -22.52 -5.89
C ILE A 379 -20.45 -22.83 -6.66
N GLY A 380 -21.60 -22.58 -6.02
CA GLY A 380 -22.93 -22.80 -6.58
C GLY A 380 -23.30 -21.76 -7.63
N ALA A 381 -24.45 -21.96 -8.28
CA ALA A 381 -25.01 -21.01 -9.23
C ALA A 381 -25.23 -19.63 -8.58
N LYS A 382 -24.82 -18.55 -9.25
CA LYS A 382 -24.95 -17.16 -8.76
C LYS A 382 -24.35 -16.90 -7.37
N GLU A 383 -23.50 -17.81 -6.88
CA GLU A 383 -22.88 -17.69 -5.57
C GLU A 383 -21.61 -16.85 -5.63
N THR A 384 -21.29 -16.18 -4.52
CA THR A 384 -20.03 -15.46 -4.31
C THR A 384 -19.37 -16.00 -3.03
N LYS A 385 -18.07 -16.27 -3.07
CA LYS A 385 -17.28 -16.72 -1.91
C LYS A 385 -16.01 -15.90 -1.79
N ASN A 386 -15.56 -15.65 -0.57
CA ASN A 386 -14.26 -15.06 -0.31
C ASN A 386 -13.27 -16.17 0.05
N LEU A 387 -12.05 -16.02 -0.44
CA LEU A 387 -10.90 -16.86 -0.17
C LEU A 387 -9.77 -15.97 0.35
N THR A 388 -9.08 -16.44 1.38
CA THR A 388 -7.88 -15.78 1.88
C THR A 388 -6.66 -16.40 1.21
N LEU A 389 -5.84 -15.57 0.57
CA LEU A 389 -4.50 -15.91 0.13
C LEU A 389 -3.51 -15.23 1.08
N THR A 390 -2.78 -16.01 1.86
CA THR A 390 -1.69 -15.52 2.70
C THR A 390 -0.38 -15.62 1.93
N VAL A 391 0.38 -14.54 1.85
CA VAL A 391 1.70 -14.49 1.21
C VAL A 391 2.75 -14.07 2.23
N ALA A 392 3.82 -14.87 2.34
CA ALA A 392 4.94 -14.62 3.25
C ALA A 392 6.18 -14.15 2.48
N CYS A 393 6.78 -13.08 2.98
CA CYS A 393 7.96 -12.43 2.45
C CYS A 393 9.22 -12.90 3.21
N PRO A 394 10.33 -13.26 2.54
CA PRO A 394 11.53 -13.72 3.21
C PRO A 394 12.25 -12.58 3.96
N PHE A 395 13.03 -12.91 5.00
CA PHE A 395 13.79 -11.93 5.81
C PHE A 395 14.78 -11.09 5.02
N ASN A 396 15.27 -11.58 3.88
CA ASN A 396 16.24 -10.91 3.03
C ASN A 396 15.59 -10.26 1.80
N ALA A 397 14.26 -10.05 1.81
CA ALA A 397 13.59 -9.37 0.71
C ALA A 397 14.05 -7.91 0.62
N VAL A 398 14.36 -7.50 -0.60
CA VAL A 398 14.69 -6.10 -0.91
C VAL A 398 13.41 -5.28 -0.92
N MET A 399 13.49 -4.02 -0.51
CA MET A 399 12.38 -3.08 -0.61
C MET A 399 11.85 -2.97 -2.05
N GLY A 400 10.55 -2.76 -2.19
CA GLY A 400 9.91 -2.57 -3.49
C GLY A 400 8.60 -3.31 -3.68
N ASP A 401 8.01 -3.14 -4.86
CA ASP A 401 6.74 -3.76 -5.24
C ASP A 401 6.96 -5.11 -5.93
N TYR A 402 6.34 -6.15 -5.38
CA TYR A 402 6.38 -7.50 -5.92
C TYR A 402 5.01 -7.92 -6.42
N ILE A 403 4.95 -8.38 -7.66
CA ILE A 403 3.71 -8.82 -8.30
C ILE A 403 3.46 -10.30 -7.99
N ILE A 404 2.26 -10.59 -7.50
CA ILE A 404 1.74 -11.92 -7.26
C ILE A 404 0.59 -12.14 -8.25
N ARG A 405 0.65 -13.22 -9.02
CA ARG A 405 -0.40 -13.58 -9.98
C ARG A 405 -1.24 -14.70 -9.40
N PHE A 406 -2.52 -14.43 -9.14
CA PHE A 406 -3.46 -15.44 -8.66
C PHE A 406 -4.47 -15.77 -9.76
N SER A 407 -4.55 -17.04 -10.15
CA SER A 407 -5.39 -17.50 -11.26
C SER A 407 -6.36 -18.58 -10.79
N GLY A 408 -7.56 -18.57 -11.37
CA GLY A 408 -8.60 -19.56 -11.14
C GLY A 408 -9.06 -20.17 -12.46
N LYS A 409 -9.28 -21.47 -12.49
CA LYS A 409 -9.81 -22.22 -13.63
C LYS A 409 -10.99 -23.06 -13.21
N SER A 410 -12.16 -22.80 -13.80
CA SER A 410 -13.34 -23.64 -13.65
C SER A 410 -13.16 -25.00 -14.34
N GLN A 411 -13.87 -26.03 -13.88
CA GLN A 411 -13.93 -27.33 -14.56
C GLN A 411 -14.38 -27.23 -16.03
N ASN A 412 -15.18 -26.22 -16.36
CA ASN A 412 -15.69 -25.99 -17.72
C ASN A 412 -14.71 -25.18 -18.59
N GLY A 413 -13.47 -24.96 -18.13
CA GLY A 413 -12.40 -24.38 -18.93
C GLY A 413 -12.26 -22.86 -18.84
N VAL A 414 -13.24 -22.16 -18.24
CA VAL A 414 -13.16 -20.70 -18.02
C VAL A 414 -12.02 -20.40 -17.04
N THR A 415 -11.09 -19.53 -17.46
CA THR A 415 -9.94 -19.09 -16.67
C THR A 415 -10.01 -17.60 -16.41
N ASP A 416 -9.66 -17.21 -15.19
CA ASP A 416 -9.59 -15.81 -14.78
C ASP A 416 -8.35 -15.59 -13.90
N CYS A 417 -7.86 -14.35 -13.85
CA CYS A 417 -6.60 -14.02 -13.20
C CYS A 417 -6.61 -12.59 -12.66
N ILE A 418 -6.15 -12.44 -11.43
CA ILE A 418 -5.92 -11.15 -10.78
C ILE A 418 -4.43 -10.96 -10.48
N LEU A 419 -4.00 -9.69 -10.49
CA LEU A 419 -2.67 -9.28 -10.04
C LEU A 419 -2.79 -8.63 -8.68
N LEU A 420 -1.94 -9.09 -7.75
CA LEU A 420 -1.82 -8.56 -6.41
C LEU A 420 -0.41 -7.98 -6.24
N VAL A 421 -0.26 -6.95 -5.42
CA VAL A 421 1.02 -6.29 -5.16
C VAL A 421 1.36 -6.44 -3.69
N ALA A 422 2.50 -7.06 -3.42
CA ALA A 422 3.14 -7.07 -2.10
C ALA A 422 4.23 -6.01 -2.08
N ARG A 423 3.99 -4.93 -1.32
CA ARG A 423 4.90 -3.81 -1.18
C ARG A 423 5.82 -4.06 0.02
N VAL A 424 7.06 -4.43 -0.24
CA VAL A 424 8.06 -4.68 0.81
C VAL A 424 8.58 -3.35 1.36
N SER A 425 8.39 -3.12 2.66
CA SER A 425 8.80 -1.91 3.39
C SER A 425 9.55 -2.24 4.69
N LEU A 426 10.55 -1.45 5.09
CA LEU A 426 11.22 -1.61 6.38
C LEU A 426 10.23 -1.28 7.51
N PRO A 427 10.21 -2.03 8.62
CA PRO A 427 9.33 -1.77 9.75
C PRO A 427 9.91 -0.67 10.66
N VAL A 428 10.30 0.47 10.08
CA VAL A 428 10.81 1.64 10.80
C VAL A 428 9.65 2.60 11.01
N SER A 429 9.33 2.92 12.27
CA SER A 429 8.37 3.98 12.58
C SER A 429 9.07 5.35 12.54
N VAL A 430 8.55 6.26 11.72
CA VAL A 430 9.14 7.60 11.53
C VAL A 430 8.19 8.69 12.03
N LEU A 431 8.70 9.70 12.72
CA LEU A 431 7.98 10.95 12.95
C LEU A 431 8.61 12.05 12.09
N LEU A 432 7.84 12.59 11.14
CA LEU A 432 8.21 13.79 10.41
C LEU A 432 7.72 15.02 11.18
N VAL A 433 8.65 15.77 11.76
CA VAL A 433 8.39 17.11 12.30
C VAL A 433 8.58 18.11 11.16
N ASN A 434 7.46 18.57 10.61
CA ASN A 434 7.43 19.51 9.50
C ASN A 434 7.34 20.93 10.06
N ASP A 435 8.49 21.61 10.04
CA ASP A 435 8.69 22.95 10.62
C ASP A 435 9.04 23.96 9.52
N CYS A 436 8.43 23.78 8.33
CA CYS A 436 8.59 24.66 7.18
C CYS A 436 7.49 24.43 6.14
N GLU A 437 7.39 25.34 5.16
CA GLU A 437 6.51 25.18 3.99
C GLU A 437 7.09 24.25 2.89
N SER A 438 8.08 23.40 3.20
CA SER A 438 8.83 22.62 2.20
C SER A 438 8.25 21.22 1.91
N SER A 439 8.79 20.58 0.86
CA SER A 439 8.21 19.44 0.13
C SER A 439 8.64 18.04 0.60
N LEU A 440 9.30 17.90 1.76
CA LEU A 440 9.80 16.59 2.22
C LEU A 440 8.68 15.56 2.43
N GLU A 441 7.49 16.00 2.84
CA GLU A 441 6.30 15.14 2.95
C GLU A 441 5.89 14.55 1.59
N ASN A 442 5.98 15.31 0.50
CA ASN A 442 5.66 14.79 -0.85
C ASN A 442 6.66 13.71 -1.30
N ILE A 443 7.92 13.86 -0.92
CA ILE A 443 8.96 12.88 -1.24
C ILE A 443 8.76 11.63 -0.38
N LEU A 444 8.53 11.78 0.93
CA LEU A 444 8.25 10.65 1.83
C LEU A 444 6.98 9.89 1.43
N ASN A 445 5.96 10.57 0.91
CA ASN A 445 4.76 9.94 0.32
C ASN A 445 5.09 9.01 -0.86
N SER A 446 6.20 9.26 -1.56
CA SER A 446 6.70 8.39 -2.65
C SER A 446 7.54 7.21 -2.16
N THR A 447 7.97 7.23 -0.89
CA THR A 447 8.77 6.16 -0.27
C THR A 447 7.94 5.04 0.35
N PHE A 448 8.61 3.97 0.78
CA PHE A 448 7.97 2.79 1.36
C PHE A 448 7.73 2.85 2.88
N TYR A 449 8.17 3.92 3.58
CA TYR A 449 8.14 4.02 5.05
C TYR A 449 6.77 4.39 5.65
N TYR A 450 6.53 3.97 6.90
CA TYR A 450 5.42 4.47 7.73
C TYR A 450 5.89 5.69 8.50
N TYR A 451 5.20 6.81 8.32
CA TYR A 451 5.48 8.02 9.07
C TYR A 451 4.20 8.71 9.55
N ASP A 452 4.28 9.32 10.72
CA ASP A 452 3.31 10.31 11.19
C ASP A 452 3.89 11.72 11.00
N VAL A 453 3.01 12.71 10.85
CA VAL A 453 3.41 14.12 10.67
C VAL A 453 3.03 14.92 11.90
N PHE A 454 3.99 15.69 12.39
CA PHE A 454 3.78 16.77 13.34
C PHE A 454 4.08 18.10 12.66
N ASN A 455 3.06 18.92 12.43
CA ASN A 455 3.24 20.27 11.92
C ASN A 455 3.52 21.23 13.08
N VAL A 456 4.60 21.99 13.00
CA VAL A 456 5.01 22.91 14.06
C VAL A 456 4.24 24.22 13.96
N ASP A 457 3.59 24.63 15.07
CA ASP A 457 2.98 25.95 15.19
C ASP A 457 3.92 26.97 15.87
N LEU A 458 4.55 26.57 16.98
CA LEU A 458 5.48 27.41 17.76
C LEU A 458 6.63 26.60 18.35
N ASN A 459 6.34 25.44 18.94
CA ASN A 459 7.34 24.46 19.36
C ASN A 459 6.93 23.10 18.77
N GLY A 460 7.90 22.25 18.49
CA GLY A 460 7.71 20.89 18.04
C GLY A 460 7.29 19.93 19.16
N PRO A 461 7.30 18.60 18.89
CA PRO A 461 6.82 17.59 19.81
C PRO A 461 7.68 17.48 21.08
N ASP A 462 7.09 16.95 22.16
CA ASP A 462 7.84 16.60 23.37
C ASP A 462 8.61 15.28 23.21
N ALA A 463 9.56 15.03 24.12
CA ALA A 463 10.39 13.81 24.08
C ALA A 463 9.56 12.52 24.17
N ASN A 464 8.51 12.48 25.00
CA ASN A 464 7.65 11.30 25.15
C ASN A 464 6.91 10.93 23.86
N MET A 465 6.60 11.92 23.01
CA MET A 465 6.03 11.67 21.70
C MET A 465 7.09 11.14 20.74
N MET A 466 8.29 11.75 20.71
CA MET A 466 9.41 11.34 19.86
C MET A 466 9.87 9.90 20.15
N GLU A 467 9.93 9.51 21.42
CA GLU A 467 10.33 8.16 21.87
C GLU A 467 9.44 7.00 21.38
N LYS A 468 8.28 7.29 20.78
CA LYS A 468 7.40 6.27 20.19
C LYS A 468 7.85 5.83 18.80
N TYR A 469 8.79 6.54 18.20
CA TYR A 469 9.25 6.34 16.83
C TYR A 469 10.70 5.86 16.84
N ASP A 470 11.05 5.00 15.89
CA ASP A 470 12.43 4.54 15.71
C ASP A 470 13.33 5.68 15.22
N VAL A 471 12.79 6.60 14.41
CA VAL A 471 13.51 7.77 13.88
C VAL A 471 12.62 9.01 13.88
N VAL A 472 13.18 10.15 14.27
CA VAL A 472 12.56 11.49 14.10
C VAL A 472 13.27 12.22 12.98
N ILE A 473 12.54 12.64 11.95
CA ILE A 473 13.02 13.56 10.94
C ILE A 473 12.50 14.96 11.31
N TRP A 474 13.40 15.90 11.60
CA TRP A 474 13.05 17.29 11.85
C TRP A 474 13.49 18.15 10.68
N ASN A 475 12.51 18.69 9.96
CA ASN A 475 12.75 19.44 8.74
C ASN A 475 12.32 20.90 8.91
N THR A 476 13.30 21.78 9.02
CA THR A 476 13.10 23.25 9.02
C THR A 476 13.28 23.85 7.63
N GLY A 477 13.69 23.03 6.66
CA GLY A 477 13.87 23.40 5.26
C GLY A 477 14.70 24.68 5.04
N MET A 478 14.08 25.68 4.39
CA MET A 478 14.68 26.98 4.10
C MET A 478 14.38 28.07 5.14
N GLU A 479 13.76 27.73 6.27
CA GLU A 479 13.50 28.69 7.35
C GLU A 479 14.81 29.17 7.98
N TRP A 480 14.89 30.47 8.24
CA TRP A 480 16.09 31.14 8.79
C TRP A 480 15.87 31.73 10.18
N LYS A 481 14.67 31.58 10.74
CA LYS A 481 14.30 32.09 12.06
C LYS A 481 13.28 31.19 12.74
N ASN A 482 13.45 31.01 14.05
CA ASN A 482 12.67 30.08 14.86
C ASN A 482 12.79 28.64 14.34
N THR A 483 13.96 28.29 13.81
CA THR A 483 14.26 26.97 13.25
C THR A 483 14.22 25.90 14.34
N LEU A 484 14.82 26.18 15.50
CA LEU A 484 14.70 25.38 16.71
C LEU A 484 14.59 26.31 17.92
N THR A 485 13.43 26.35 18.54
CA THR A 485 13.26 27.11 19.78
C THR A 485 14.08 26.49 20.92
N PHE A 486 14.23 27.22 22.02
CA PHE A 486 14.86 26.66 23.23
C PHE A 486 14.11 25.43 23.75
N SER A 487 12.78 25.41 23.64
CA SER A 487 11.97 24.25 24.04
C SER A 487 12.22 23.04 23.14
N ASP A 488 12.42 23.26 21.84
CA ASP A 488 12.73 22.18 20.90
C ASP A 488 14.09 21.57 21.21
N GLN A 489 15.09 22.42 21.47
CA GLN A 489 16.42 21.98 21.86
C GLN A 489 16.39 21.15 23.16
N GLU A 490 15.62 21.54 24.18
CA GLU A 490 15.46 20.75 25.41
C GLU A 490 14.77 19.40 25.16
N ASN A 491 13.70 19.37 24.36
CA ASN A 491 12.96 18.14 24.07
C ASN A 491 13.78 17.16 23.22
N ILE A 492 14.48 17.65 22.20
CA ILE A 492 15.36 16.84 21.35
C ILE A 492 16.52 16.29 22.19
N SER A 493 17.13 17.13 23.04
CA SER A 493 18.21 16.69 23.94
C SER A 493 17.77 15.52 24.82
N LEU A 494 16.59 15.63 25.45
CA LEU A 494 16.04 14.56 26.29
C LEU A 494 15.75 13.27 25.49
N TYR A 495 15.21 13.40 24.28
CA TYR A 495 14.99 12.27 23.38
C TYR A 495 16.31 11.56 23.00
N LEU A 496 17.36 12.33 22.69
CA LEU A 496 18.68 11.79 22.37
C LEU A 496 19.38 11.20 23.60
N ASP A 497 19.25 11.80 24.78
CA ASP A 497 19.75 11.22 26.03
C ASP A 497 19.15 9.82 26.32
N ASN A 498 17.93 9.58 25.86
CA ASN A 498 17.24 8.30 25.95
C ASN A 498 17.54 7.33 24.78
N GLY A 499 18.52 7.66 23.93
CA GLY A 499 18.99 6.80 22.85
C GLY A 499 18.23 6.94 21.54
N GLY A 500 17.52 8.05 21.35
CA GLY A 500 16.79 8.36 20.13
C GLY A 500 17.66 8.45 18.86
N ALA A 501 17.03 8.42 17.70
CA ALA A 501 17.66 8.70 16.41
C ALA A 501 17.03 9.94 15.75
N LEU A 502 17.85 10.92 15.36
CA LEU A 502 17.41 12.17 14.76
C LEU A 502 18.05 12.40 13.39
N TRP A 503 17.21 12.71 12.41
CA TRP A 503 17.63 13.35 11.16
C TRP A 503 17.19 14.81 11.17
N LEU A 504 18.13 15.74 11.37
CA LEU A 504 17.85 17.18 11.36
C LEU A 504 18.23 17.77 10.00
N ILE A 505 17.32 18.54 9.39
CA ILE A 505 17.48 19.10 8.05
C ILE A 505 17.12 20.58 8.07
N GLY A 506 18.04 21.43 7.62
CA GLY A 506 17.77 22.85 7.38
C GLY A 506 19.04 23.65 7.11
N GLN A 507 18.96 24.60 6.18
CA GLN A 507 20.14 25.35 5.75
C GLN A 507 20.59 26.41 6.77
N ASP A 508 19.65 27.07 7.45
CA ASP A 508 19.92 28.22 8.32
C ASP A 508 19.72 27.91 9.82
N ILE A 509 19.67 26.63 10.20
CA ILE A 509 19.52 26.23 11.61
C ILE A 509 20.64 26.84 12.46
N LEU A 510 21.88 26.75 11.99
CA LEU A 510 23.00 27.34 12.72
C LEU A 510 22.93 28.88 12.65
N HIS A 511 22.54 29.49 11.54
CA HIS A 511 22.36 30.95 11.52
C HIS A 511 21.48 31.47 12.67
N ASP A 512 20.39 30.76 12.95
CA ASP A 512 19.41 31.15 13.97
C ASP A 512 19.86 30.80 15.41
N ILE A 513 20.41 29.60 15.64
CA ILE A 513 20.70 29.11 17.00
C ILE A 513 22.20 29.05 17.36
N TYR A 514 23.09 29.24 16.40
CA TYR A 514 24.53 29.12 16.58
C TYR A 514 25.13 30.41 17.14
N ASN A 515 25.39 30.36 18.44
CA ASN A 515 26.48 31.11 19.03
C ASN A 515 27.55 30.10 19.49
N ASN A 516 28.84 30.49 19.51
CA ASN A 516 29.97 29.61 19.88
C ASN A 516 29.89 28.97 21.29
N SER A 517 28.80 29.21 22.03
CA SER A 517 28.46 28.76 23.37
C SER A 517 27.14 27.96 23.44
N ASN A 518 26.53 27.58 22.31
CA ASN A 518 25.32 26.75 22.33
C ASN A 518 25.70 25.29 22.60
N ASP A 519 25.28 24.80 23.78
CA ASP A 519 25.53 23.44 24.24
C ASP A 519 24.83 22.38 23.36
N PHE A 520 23.67 22.69 22.77
CA PHE A 520 22.95 21.75 21.90
C PHE A 520 23.77 21.40 20.65
N VAL A 521 24.28 22.43 19.96
CA VAL A 521 25.05 22.23 18.72
C VAL A 521 26.34 21.45 18.97
N LYS A 522 27.04 21.75 20.07
CA LYS A 522 28.32 21.09 20.38
C LYS A 522 28.14 19.69 20.94
N ASN A 523 27.21 19.50 21.88
CA ASN A 523 27.09 18.26 22.62
C ASN A 523 26.15 17.24 21.97
N TYR A 524 25.18 17.69 21.15
CA TYR A 524 24.19 16.79 20.52
C TYR A 524 24.34 16.69 19.00
N LEU A 525 24.55 17.81 18.29
CA LEU A 525 24.80 17.79 16.85
C LEU A 525 26.26 17.48 16.49
N HIS A 526 27.17 17.54 17.47
CA HIS A 526 28.61 17.29 17.32
C HIS A 526 29.30 18.14 16.24
N VAL A 527 28.95 19.43 16.19
CA VAL A 527 29.59 20.42 15.32
C VAL A 527 30.58 21.25 16.15
N ASP A 528 31.88 21.11 15.85
CA ASP A 528 32.96 21.88 16.51
C ASP A 528 32.99 23.34 16.03
N SER A 529 32.84 23.54 14.72
CA SER A 529 32.76 24.85 14.09
C SER A 529 32.00 24.82 12.76
N ALA A 530 31.48 25.97 12.32
CA ALA A 530 30.78 26.12 11.05
C ALA A 530 31.14 27.44 10.36
N ASP A 531 31.28 27.39 9.03
CA ASP A 531 31.32 28.54 8.14
C ASP A 531 29.93 28.77 7.56
N GLN A 532 29.42 30.00 7.66
CA GLN A 532 28.06 30.36 7.28
C GLN A 532 27.92 30.65 5.78
N ASP A 533 26.74 30.36 5.21
CA ASP A 533 26.34 30.74 3.84
C ASP A 533 27.34 30.31 2.74
N VAL A 534 27.96 29.13 2.89
CA VAL A 534 28.98 28.63 1.94
C VAL A 534 28.32 28.04 0.69
N GLY A 535 27.11 27.50 0.86
CA GLY A 535 26.33 26.79 -0.13
C GLY A 535 26.86 25.40 -0.44
N ILE A 536 26.01 24.53 -0.95
CA ILE A 536 26.35 23.14 -1.29
C ILE A 536 27.23 23.03 -2.56
N PRO A 537 28.08 21.99 -2.67
CA PRO A 537 28.76 21.65 -3.92
C PRO A 537 27.87 20.82 -4.86
N SER A 538 28.26 20.75 -6.13
CA SER A 538 27.71 19.81 -7.11
C SER A 538 28.87 19.13 -7.85
N PRO A 539 29.09 17.81 -7.70
CA PRO A 539 28.27 16.88 -6.92
C PRO A 539 28.44 17.05 -5.40
N LEU A 540 27.42 16.63 -4.65
CA LEU A 540 27.46 16.39 -3.21
C LEU A 540 27.91 14.93 -2.99
N VAL A 541 29.02 14.74 -2.28
CA VAL A 541 29.66 13.42 -2.16
C VAL A 541 29.36 12.80 -0.80
N GLY A 542 28.60 11.70 -0.78
CA GLY A 542 28.23 10.96 0.43
C GLY A 542 29.41 10.17 1.00
N MET A 543 29.55 10.15 2.32
CA MET A 543 30.72 9.60 3.01
C MET A 543 30.38 8.45 3.96
N ASN A 544 31.34 7.55 4.13
CA ASN A 544 31.29 6.48 5.13
C ASN A 544 31.25 7.08 6.55
N PRO A 545 30.55 6.46 7.51
CA PRO A 545 29.88 5.16 7.44
C PRO A 545 28.40 5.19 6.96
N VAL A 546 27.84 6.36 6.61
CA VAL A 546 26.42 6.43 6.20
C VAL A 546 26.27 6.05 4.74
N PHE A 547 27.16 6.54 3.87
CA PHE A 547 27.15 6.28 2.42
C PHE A 547 28.46 5.64 1.97
N ASP A 548 28.43 4.86 0.89
CA ASP A 548 29.63 4.22 0.32
C ASP A 548 30.27 5.06 -0.81
N THR A 549 30.58 6.33 -0.55
CA THR A 549 31.26 7.24 -1.50
C THR A 549 30.46 7.50 -2.79
N VAL A 550 29.16 7.83 -2.66
CA VAL A 550 28.23 8.07 -3.77
C VAL A 550 28.11 9.56 -4.09
N ASP A 551 28.00 9.93 -5.36
CA ASP A 551 27.88 11.32 -5.82
C ASP A 551 26.42 11.66 -6.17
N TYR A 552 25.89 12.76 -5.62
CA TYR A 552 24.54 13.26 -5.91
C TYR A 552 24.59 14.63 -6.60
N LEU A 553 23.81 14.83 -7.67
CA LEU A 553 23.75 16.12 -8.36
C LEU A 553 22.83 17.09 -7.61
N THR A 554 23.30 18.33 -7.47
CA THR A 554 22.58 19.38 -6.76
C THR A 554 22.36 20.63 -7.61
N ASN A 555 21.28 21.33 -7.31
CA ASN A 555 20.94 22.63 -7.88
C ASN A 555 21.57 23.74 -7.03
N THR A 556 22.59 24.43 -7.57
CA THR A 556 23.15 25.62 -6.91
C THR A 556 22.26 26.83 -7.16
N SER A 557 21.83 27.52 -6.11
CA SER A 557 20.99 28.72 -6.15
C SER A 557 21.73 29.95 -5.60
N SER A 558 21.25 31.16 -5.92
CA SER A 558 21.65 32.36 -5.18
C SER A 558 21.02 32.45 -3.78
N GLU A 559 20.06 31.57 -3.49
CA GLU A 559 19.37 31.41 -2.20
C GLU A 559 19.82 30.10 -1.50
N ASP A 560 21.03 29.64 -1.82
CA ASP A 560 21.69 28.50 -1.18
C ASP A 560 22.51 29.01 0.02
N PHE A 561 21.90 28.97 1.20
CA PHE A 561 22.49 29.42 2.45
C PHE A 561 23.04 28.25 3.27
N ALA A 562 23.37 27.13 2.62
CA ALA A 562 23.89 25.98 3.32
C ALA A 562 25.22 26.29 4.04
N ASP A 563 25.35 25.80 5.26
CA ASP A 563 26.57 25.97 6.04
C ASP A 563 27.60 24.87 5.74
N SER A 564 28.87 25.20 5.95
CA SER A 564 29.96 24.22 5.94
C SER A 564 30.38 23.89 7.37
N LEU A 565 30.27 22.63 7.73
CA LEU A 565 30.45 22.09 9.07
C LEU A 565 31.84 21.47 9.26
N THR A 566 32.36 21.60 10.48
CA THR A 566 33.51 20.83 10.98
C THR A 566 33.04 19.94 12.13
N PRO A 567 33.06 18.61 11.97
CA PRO A 567 32.72 17.68 13.04
C PRO A 567 33.73 17.76 14.20
N ASP A 568 33.29 17.39 15.40
CA ASP A 568 34.19 17.20 16.54
C ASP A 568 34.99 15.88 16.43
N ASN A 569 35.73 15.50 17.47
CA ASN A 569 36.55 14.28 17.46
C ASN A 569 35.76 12.97 17.61
N TYR A 570 34.45 13.04 17.83
CA TYR A 570 33.55 11.90 18.03
C TYR A 570 32.54 11.74 16.89
N SER A 571 32.36 12.76 16.05
CA SER A 571 31.51 12.73 14.87
C SER A 571 32.30 12.62 13.56
N PHE A 572 31.59 12.49 12.46
CA PHE A 572 32.17 12.37 11.12
C PHE A 572 31.35 13.17 10.10
N GLY A 573 31.97 13.51 8.98
CA GLY A 573 31.26 14.13 7.86
C GLY A 573 30.42 13.11 7.11
N VAL A 574 29.16 13.45 6.82
CA VAL A 574 28.21 12.62 6.06
C VAL A 574 28.20 12.99 4.58
N PHE A 575 28.35 14.29 4.28
CA PHE A 575 28.49 14.80 2.92
C PHE A 575 29.64 15.80 2.84
N TYR A 576 30.52 15.67 1.84
CA TYR A 576 31.51 16.71 1.57
C TYR A 576 30.83 18.00 1.09
N GLY A 577 31.24 19.12 1.69
CA GLY A 577 30.84 20.47 1.33
C GLY A 577 31.96 21.19 0.56
N LYS A 578 31.76 22.47 0.20
CA LYS A 578 32.77 23.25 -0.53
C LYS A 578 34.04 23.51 0.28
N ASN A 579 33.91 23.83 1.57
CA ASN A 579 35.06 24.08 2.45
C ASN A 579 35.42 22.85 3.27
N ASN A 580 34.43 22.22 3.90
CA ASN A 580 34.60 21.01 4.70
C ASN A 580 33.44 20.03 4.46
N TYR A 581 32.43 19.96 5.33
CA TYR A 581 31.28 19.07 5.16
C TYR A 581 29.95 19.83 5.09
N SER A 582 28.99 19.35 4.30
CA SER A 582 27.61 19.89 4.26
C SER A 582 26.67 19.13 5.20
N ALA A 583 27.12 18.00 5.76
CA ALA A 583 26.38 17.25 6.76
C ALA A 583 27.34 16.55 7.74
N VAL A 584 26.90 16.39 8.98
CA VAL A 584 27.63 15.71 10.06
C VAL A 584 26.77 14.57 10.61
N GLY A 585 27.42 13.48 11.00
CA GLY A 585 26.80 12.32 11.61
C GLY A 585 27.51 11.92 12.89
N TYR A 586 26.75 11.38 13.84
CA TYR A 586 27.25 10.86 15.11
C TYR A 586 26.59 9.53 15.44
N SER A 587 27.38 8.60 15.97
CA SER A 587 26.91 7.30 16.44
C SER A 587 27.51 7.00 17.81
N GLY A 588 26.64 6.91 18.81
CA GLY A 588 26.98 6.56 20.19
C GLY A 588 25.77 6.02 20.92
N VAL A 589 25.46 6.57 22.11
CA VAL A 589 24.24 6.22 22.85
C VAL A 589 22.97 6.57 22.04
N TYR A 590 23.06 7.60 21.21
CA TYR A 590 22.06 8.00 20.22
C TYR A 590 22.70 8.11 18.84
N ARG A 591 21.87 8.31 17.81
CA ARG A 591 22.34 8.59 16.45
C ARG A 591 21.78 9.92 15.92
N VAL A 592 22.64 10.70 15.27
CA VAL A 592 22.25 11.94 14.61
C VAL A 592 22.81 11.96 13.20
N VAL A 593 22.00 12.42 12.25
CA VAL A 593 22.45 12.93 10.96
C VAL A 593 21.92 14.37 10.84
N PHE A 594 22.81 15.34 10.71
CA PHE A 594 22.46 16.75 10.55
C PHE A 594 22.88 17.25 9.18
N PHE A 595 21.90 17.66 8.37
CA PHE A 595 22.10 18.31 7.07
C PHE A 595 21.97 19.81 7.26
N ALA A 596 23.07 20.54 7.04
CA ALA A 596 23.06 22.01 7.04
C ALA A 596 22.65 22.58 5.67
N PHE A 597 21.76 21.88 4.97
CA PHE A 597 21.21 22.27 3.68
C PHE A 597 19.80 21.73 3.53
N ASP A 598 19.01 22.37 2.67
CA ASP A 598 17.65 21.94 2.37
C ASP A 598 17.63 20.76 1.37
N PHE A 599 16.76 19.78 1.62
CA PHE A 599 16.67 18.56 0.83
C PHE A 599 16.23 18.78 -0.63
N SER A 600 15.55 19.90 -0.93
CA SER A 600 15.07 20.25 -2.27
C SER A 600 16.20 20.56 -3.26
N PHE A 601 17.42 20.82 -2.78
CA PHE A 601 18.56 21.06 -3.66
C PHE A 601 19.04 19.81 -4.42
N ILE A 602 18.69 18.61 -3.96
CA ILE A 602 18.98 17.36 -4.70
C ILE A 602 18.14 17.33 -5.98
N GLN A 603 18.77 17.07 -7.13
CA GLN A 603 18.12 17.19 -8.44
C GLN A 603 17.10 16.08 -8.73
N ASN A 604 17.51 14.82 -8.56
CA ASN A 604 16.73 13.67 -8.99
C ASN A 604 15.89 13.11 -7.84
N GLU A 605 14.64 12.74 -8.13
CA GLU A 605 13.78 12.07 -7.14
C GLU A 605 14.30 10.68 -6.74
N ASP A 606 14.95 9.96 -7.65
CA ASP A 606 15.58 8.68 -7.32
C ASP A 606 16.74 8.85 -6.31
N ASP A 607 17.58 9.87 -6.50
CA ASP A 607 18.66 10.21 -5.57
C ASP A 607 18.10 10.61 -4.20
N LYS A 608 17.01 11.39 -4.16
CA LYS A 608 16.31 11.75 -2.92
C LYS A 608 15.79 10.51 -2.19
N ASN A 609 15.18 9.58 -2.92
CA ASN A 609 14.68 8.32 -2.35
C ASN A 609 15.82 7.47 -1.80
N GLU A 610 16.93 7.34 -2.54
CA GLU A 610 18.12 6.62 -2.09
C GLU A 610 18.70 7.25 -0.81
N ILE A 611 18.81 8.57 -0.75
CA ILE A 611 19.31 9.28 0.45
C ILE A 611 18.38 9.04 1.63
N ILE A 612 17.05 9.11 1.45
CA ILE A 612 16.09 8.81 2.51
C ILE A 612 16.26 7.37 2.99
N GLU A 613 16.32 6.41 2.08
CA GLU A 613 16.48 5.00 2.42
C GLU A 613 17.78 4.73 3.16
N THR A 614 18.87 5.34 2.71
CA THR A 614 20.21 5.15 3.30
C THR A 614 20.29 5.76 4.69
N VAL A 615 19.84 7.02 4.85
CA VAL A 615 19.88 7.70 6.15
C VAL A 615 18.93 7.04 7.14
N LEU A 616 17.70 6.69 6.74
CA LEU A 616 16.76 6.00 7.63
C LEU A 616 17.22 4.60 7.97
N GLY A 617 17.78 3.85 7.01
CA GLY A 617 18.37 2.53 7.27
C GLY A 617 19.52 2.60 8.28
N TRP A 618 20.39 3.61 8.14
CA TRP A 618 21.49 3.82 9.07
C TRP A 618 21.03 4.31 10.45
N LEU A 619 20.05 5.22 10.53
CA LEU A 619 19.53 5.73 11.79
C LEU A 619 18.72 4.68 12.57
N SER A 620 17.98 3.84 11.86
CA SER A 620 17.14 2.79 12.44
C SER A 620 17.88 1.47 12.72
N GLU A 621 19.18 1.40 12.40
CA GLU A 621 19.98 0.21 12.63
C GLU A 621 19.98 -0.14 14.13
N LYS A 622 19.60 -1.38 14.42
CA LYS A 622 19.59 -1.91 15.79
C LYS A 622 20.78 -2.85 15.98
N LYS A 623 21.67 -2.51 16.91
CA LYS A 623 22.82 -3.36 17.32
C LYS A 623 22.98 -3.37 18.84
N PRO A 624 23.48 -4.45 19.45
CA PRO A 624 23.89 -4.44 20.85
C PRO A 624 25.13 -3.55 21.06
N ASP A 625 25.37 -3.12 22.30
CA ASP A 625 26.58 -2.37 22.69
C ASP A 625 27.04 -2.84 24.08
N LEU A 626 27.96 -3.79 24.14
CA LEU A 626 28.40 -4.44 25.37
C LEU A 626 29.48 -3.61 26.05
N THR A 627 29.10 -2.87 27.08
CA THR A 627 30.06 -2.12 27.90
C THR A 627 30.39 -2.85 29.21
N VAL A 628 31.67 -2.86 29.59
CA VAL A 628 32.13 -3.39 30.88
C VAL A 628 32.38 -2.25 31.87
N SER A 629 31.81 -2.34 33.08
CA SER A 629 32.01 -1.34 34.13
C SER A 629 33.42 -1.35 34.72
N GLU A 630 33.73 -0.38 35.58
CA GLU A 630 34.91 -0.50 36.43
C GLU A 630 34.88 -1.78 37.28
N ILE A 631 36.06 -2.38 37.49
CA ILE A 631 36.21 -3.60 38.29
C ILE A 631 36.26 -3.22 39.77
N ASN A 632 35.30 -3.70 40.55
CA ASN A 632 35.27 -3.53 41.99
C ASN A 632 35.95 -4.70 42.70
N VAL A 633 36.64 -4.43 43.82
CA VAL A 633 37.44 -5.42 44.56
C VAL A 633 36.96 -5.44 46.01
N SER A 634 36.68 -6.61 46.57
CA SER A 634 36.13 -6.75 47.92
C SER A 634 37.08 -6.35 49.05
N VAL A 635 38.39 -6.30 48.78
CA VAL A 635 39.44 -5.96 49.75
C VAL A 635 40.45 -5.01 49.10
N SER A 636 40.78 -3.90 49.78
CA SER A 636 41.69 -2.89 49.25
C SER A 636 43.18 -3.27 49.32
N ASN A 637 43.58 -4.07 50.31
CA ASN A 637 44.96 -4.54 50.51
C ASN A 637 45.00 -6.06 50.75
N PRO A 638 44.83 -6.88 49.70
CA PRO A 638 44.86 -8.33 49.84
C PRO A 638 46.26 -8.86 50.12
N LYS A 639 46.34 -9.93 50.91
CA LYS A 639 47.57 -10.67 51.20
C LYS A 639 47.59 -11.99 50.45
N GLU A 640 48.78 -12.52 50.23
CA GLU A 640 48.99 -13.83 49.61
C GLU A 640 48.13 -14.91 50.29
N GLY A 641 47.37 -15.63 49.48
CA GLY A 641 46.43 -16.67 49.91
C GLY A 641 45.07 -16.16 50.42
N ASP A 642 44.80 -14.85 50.42
CA ASP A 642 43.44 -14.31 50.54
C ASP A 642 42.59 -14.75 49.34
N ASN A 643 41.28 -14.89 49.55
CA ASN A 643 40.32 -15.08 48.46
C ASN A 643 39.59 -13.76 48.24
N VAL A 644 39.91 -13.06 47.16
CA VAL A 644 39.34 -11.76 46.81
C VAL A 644 38.19 -11.96 45.84
N ILE A 645 37.09 -11.23 46.06
CA ILE A 645 35.94 -11.22 45.16
C ILE A 645 36.02 -9.95 44.32
N PHE A 646 35.96 -10.11 43.00
CA PHE A 646 35.77 -9.04 42.04
C PHE A 646 34.31 -8.96 41.65
N SER A 647 33.79 -7.75 41.48
CA SER A 647 32.45 -7.51 40.93
C SER A 647 32.50 -6.51 39.77
N VAL A 648 31.75 -6.79 38.72
CA VAL A 648 31.69 -5.98 37.51
C VAL A 648 30.28 -6.04 36.92
N ASN A 649 29.80 -4.96 36.33
CA ASN A 649 28.56 -4.94 35.57
C ASN A 649 28.88 -5.01 34.08
N ILE A 650 28.17 -5.88 33.36
CA ILE A 650 28.14 -5.93 31.91
C ILE A 650 26.82 -5.27 31.48
N TYR A 651 26.90 -4.20 30.71
CA TYR A 651 25.76 -3.46 30.20
C TYR A 651 25.57 -3.79 28.73
N ASN A 652 24.33 -3.87 28.27
CA ASN A 652 24.03 -3.69 26.86
C ASN A 652 23.42 -2.30 26.68
N LYS A 653 24.22 -1.34 26.23
CA LYS A 653 23.78 0.03 25.95
C LYS A 653 23.18 0.20 24.55
N GLY A 654 23.20 -0.86 23.75
CA GLY A 654 22.69 -0.86 22.39
C GLY A 654 21.17 -1.00 22.40
N ASN A 655 20.57 -0.70 21.26
CA ASN A 655 19.12 -0.76 21.02
C ASN A 655 18.65 -2.14 20.50
N GLN A 656 19.50 -3.17 20.58
CA GLN A 656 19.18 -4.56 20.26
C GLN A 656 19.62 -5.50 21.39
N ASP A 657 18.83 -6.53 21.66
CA ASP A 657 19.17 -7.59 22.62
C ASP A 657 20.42 -8.37 22.18
N ALA A 658 21.34 -8.63 23.09
CA ALA A 658 22.48 -9.50 22.88
C ALA A 658 22.17 -10.91 23.40
N SER A 659 22.40 -11.94 22.58
CA SER A 659 22.21 -13.34 22.98
C SER A 659 23.56 -14.04 23.06
N ASN A 660 23.73 -14.93 24.05
CA ASN A 660 24.96 -15.69 24.31
C ASN A 660 26.21 -14.81 24.47
N VAL A 661 26.13 -13.78 25.32
CA VAL A 661 27.29 -12.91 25.61
C VAL A 661 28.30 -13.69 26.46
N GLU A 662 29.42 -14.05 25.85
CA GLU A 662 30.56 -14.68 26.52
C GLU A 662 31.34 -13.61 27.31
N VAL A 663 31.63 -13.87 28.59
CA VAL A 663 32.39 -12.95 29.43
C VAL A 663 33.59 -13.67 30.03
N LEU A 664 34.79 -13.14 29.77
CA LEU A 664 36.07 -13.74 30.14
C LEU A 664 36.79 -12.93 31.21
N PHE A 665 37.20 -13.61 32.29
CA PHE A 665 37.92 -13.01 33.41
C PHE A 665 39.36 -13.52 33.45
N THR A 666 40.32 -12.59 33.49
CA THR A 666 41.74 -12.93 33.45
C THR A 666 42.53 -12.22 34.53
N VAL A 667 43.61 -12.87 34.98
CA VAL A 667 44.67 -12.30 35.82
C VAL A 667 46.00 -12.50 35.11
N ASP A 668 46.69 -11.41 34.80
CA ASP A 668 47.94 -11.40 34.03
C ASP A 668 47.83 -12.14 32.68
N GLY A 669 46.65 -12.08 32.06
CA GLY A 669 46.34 -12.77 30.80
C GLY A 669 45.98 -14.26 30.95
N TYR A 670 46.01 -14.82 32.16
CA TYR A 670 45.54 -16.18 32.41
C TYR A 670 44.07 -16.17 32.78
N VAL A 671 43.28 -17.02 32.12
CA VAL A 671 41.85 -17.20 32.41
C VAL A 671 41.65 -17.75 33.81
N ILE A 672 40.84 -17.07 34.60
CA ILE A 672 40.44 -17.48 35.95
C ILE A 672 38.96 -17.82 36.05
N GLY A 673 38.15 -17.44 35.05
CA GLY A 673 36.73 -17.74 34.98
C GLY A 673 36.12 -17.27 33.66
N GLU A 674 35.01 -17.91 33.31
CA GLU A 674 34.19 -17.64 32.12
C GLU A 674 32.73 -17.69 32.56
N GLU A 675 31.90 -16.80 32.02
CA GLU A 675 30.45 -16.83 32.19
C GLU A 675 29.77 -16.59 30.84
N ASN A 676 28.52 -17.05 30.71
CA ASN A 676 27.72 -16.81 29.52
C ASN A 676 26.36 -16.23 29.91
N ILE A 677 26.06 -15.05 29.41
CA ILE A 677 24.76 -14.40 29.59
C ILE A 677 23.88 -14.81 28.40
N SER A 678 22.90 -15.69 28.65
CA SER A 678 22.06 -16.25 27.58
C SER A 678 21.29 -15.19 26.79
N LEU A 679 20.83 -14.15 27.47
CA LEU A 679 20.14 -12.99 26.89
C LEU A 679 20.41 -11.78 27.78
N LEU A 680 20.96 -10.72 27.20
CA LEU A 680 21.12 -9.41 27.81
C LEU A 680 20.33 -8.41 26.97
N LYS A 681 19.16 -8.01 27.45
CA LYS A 681 18.27 -7.13 26.68
C LYS A 681 18.90 -5.76 26.48
N SER A 682 18.42 -5.05 25.47
CA SER A 682 18.75 -3.63 25.29
C SER A 682 18.49 -2.84 26.58
N GLY A 683 19.45 -2.01 26.99
CA GLY A 683 19.43 -1.19 28.20
C GLY A 683 19.66 -1.94 29.53
N ASP A 684 19.63 -3.27 29.54
CA ASP A 684 19.82 -4.06 30.75
C ASP A 684 21.30 -4.18 31.14
N CYS A 685 21.53 -4.56 32.40
CA CYS A 685 22.84 -4.92 32.89
C CYS A 685 22.80 -6.14 33.80
N VAL A 686 23.91 -6.89 33.80
CA VAL A 686 24.11 -8.04 34.67
C VAL A 686 25.38 -7.84 35.48
N MET A 687 25.26 -7.95 36.79
CA MET A 687 26.40 -7.98 37.69
C MET A 687 26.98 -9.39 37.75
N LEU A 688 28.27 -9.52 37.48
CA LEU A 688 29.00 -10.77 37.63
C LEU A 688 30.04 -10.65 38.75
N THR A 689 30.32 -11.78 39.40
CA THR A 689 31.29 -11.86 40.50
C THR A 689 32.21 -13.05 40.36
N PHE A 690 33.51 -12.84 40.60
CA PHE A 690 34.52 -13.89 40.51
C PHE A 690 35.46 -13.84 41.69
N SER A 691 35.89 -15.01 42.16
CA SER A 691 36.86 -15.11 43.24
C SER A 691 38.23 -15.54 42.73
N TRP A 692 39.28 -14.88 43.21
CA TRP A 692 40.66 -15.26 42.92
C TRP A 692 41.45 -15.43 44.21
N LYS A 693 42.24 -16.50 44.27
CA LYS A 693 43.17 -16.73 45.37
C LYS A 693 44.47 -15.98 45.09
N CYS A 694 44.73 -14.94 45.87
CA CYS A 694 45.78 -14.00 45.58
C CYS A 694 47.18 -14.61 45.67
N VAL A 695 47.99 -14.33 44.65
CA VAL A 695 49.43 -14.57 44.62
C VAL A 695 50.14 -13.26 44.93
N LYS A 696 51.30 -13.27 45.58
CA LYS A 696 52.03 -12.03 45.89
C LYS A 696 52.55 -11.36 44.60
N GLY A 697 52.45 -10.03 44.53
CA GLY A 697 52.94 -9.25 43.40
C GLY A 697 51.96 -8.20 42.90
N GLU A 698 52.32 -7.56 41.79
CA GLU A 698 51.44 -6.72 40.99
C GLU A 698 50.74 -7.59 39.95
N HIS A 699 49.42 -7.44 39.85
CA HIS A 699 48.58 -8.23 38.96
C HIS A 699 47.64 -7.33 38.17
N VAL A 700 47.43 -7.66 36.89
CA VAL A 700 46.44 -7.00 36.03
C VAL A 700 45.21 -7.87 35.91
N ILE A 701 44.10 -7.39 36.45
CA ILE A 701 42.79 -8.01 36.32
C ILE A 701 42.13 -7.44 35.07
N SER A 702 41.68 -8.29 34.14
CA SER A 702 40.94 -7.85 32.96
C SER A 702 39.64 -8.63 32.79
N VAL A 703 38.60 -7.93 32.35
CA VAL A 703 37.29 -8.49 32.01
C VAL A 703 36.98 -8.12 30.57
N PHE A 704 36.56 -9.10 29.79
CA PHE A 704 36.16 -8.95 28.38
C PHE A 704 34.72 -9.44 28.23
N ALA A 705 33.86 -8.64 27.65
CA ALA A 705 32.59 -9.10 27.08
C ALA A 705 32.81 -9.37 25.59
N ASP A 706 32.25 -10.45 25.08
CA ASP A 706 32.45 -10.96 23.71
C ASP A 706 33.92 -10.97 23.23
N PRO A 707 34.83 -11.66 23.94
CA PRO A 707 36.27 -11.62 23.64
C PRO A 707 36.65 -12.10 22.23
N GLU A 708 35.78 -12.88 21.59
CA GLU A 708 35.99 -13.46 20.27
C GLU A 708 35.31 -12.65 19.15
N ASN A 709 34.67 -11.51 19.48
CA ASN A 709 33.95 -10.63 18.55
C ASN A 709 32.98 -11.43 17.65
N ARG A 710 32.02 -12.11 18.29
CA ARG A 710 30.99 -12.92 17.63
C ARG A 710 29.66 -12.18 17.51
N ILE A 711 29.46 -11.17 18.34
CA ILE A 711 28.29 -10.29 18.35
C ILE A 711 28.73 -9.03 17.62
N ASP A 712 28.01 -8.66 16.56
CA ASP A 712 28.27 -7.41 15.84
C ASP A 712 27.69 -6.26 16.68
N GLU A 713 28.57 -5.52 17.34
CA GLU A 713 28.23 -4.45 18.26
C GLU A 713 28.22 -3.08 17.57
N SER A 714 27.50 -2.11 18.14
CA SER A 714 27.60 -0.72 17.67
C SER A 714 28.96 -0.10 18.01
N ASN A 715 29.64 -0.59 19.07
CA ASN A 715 30.97 -0.16 19.47
C ASN A 715 31.84 -1.32 19.99
N GLU A 716 32.63 -1.88 19.07
CA GLU A 716 33.56 -2.99 19.33
C GLU A 716 34.72 -2.68 20.30
N THR A 717 34.84 -1.45 20.82
CA THR A 717 36.02 -1.01 21.59
C THR A 717 35.78 -0.83 23.08
N ASN A 718 34.52 -0.86 23.52
CA ASN A 718 34.13 -0.57 24.91
C ASN A 718 33.80 -1.82 25.76
N SER A 719 34.01 -3.01 25.19
CA SER A 719 33.72 -4.32 25.78
C SER A 719 34.85 -4.85 26.70
N VAL A 720 35.78 -4.00 27.15
CA VAL A 720 36.93 -4.39 27.97
C VAL A 720 37.19 -3.45 29.16
N ALA A 721 37.37 -4.02 30.34
CA ALA A 721 37.83 -3.30 31.54
C ALA A 721 39.12 -3.90 32.13
N LYS A 722 40.00 -3.06 32.69
CA LYS A 722 41.26 -3.48 33.31
C LYS A 722 41.50 -2.78 34.66
N LYS A 723 42.08 -3.48 35.63
CA LYS A 723 42.44 -2.95 36.95
C LYS A 723 43.74 -3.55 37.47
N MET A 724 44.62 -2.69 37.98
CA MET A 724 45.84 -3.09 38.70
C MET A 724 45.50 -3.46 40.15
N LEU A 725 46.02 -4.58 40.64
CA LEU A 725 45.90 -5.02 42.02
C LEU A 725 47.27 -5.39 42.58
N PHE A 726 47.63 -4.81 43.73
CA PHE A 726 48.84 -5.16 44.46
C PHE A 726 48.50 -6.12 45.62
N VAL A 727 49.18 -7.26 45.68
CA VAL A 727 49.01 -8.28 46.72
C VAL A 727 50.26 -8.34 47.60
N GLU A 728 50.07 -8.11 48.89
CA GLU A 728 51.15 -8.17 49.89
C GLU A 728 51.54 -9.61 50.25
N GLU A 729 52.81 -9.83 50.64
CA GLU A 729 53.25 -11.13 51.15
C GLU A 729 52.62 -11.44 52.52
N ARG A 730 52.10 -12.66 52.69
CA ARG A 730 51.59 -13.12 53.99
C ARG A 730 52.76 -13.56 54.87
N LYS A 731 53.23 -12.67 55.74
CA LYS A 731 54.23 -13.01 56.76
C LYS A 731 53.66 -14.04 57.74
N VAL A 732 54.16 -15.27 57.68
CA VAL A 732 53.92 -16.28 58.71
C VAL A 732 54.85 -15.98 59.88
N GLU A 733 54.31 -15.69 61.06
CA GLU A 733 55.11 -15.66 62.29
C GLU A 733 55.60 -17.08 62.61
N VAL A 734 56.78 -17.41 62.11
CA VAL A 734 57.52 -18.58 62.58
C VAL A 734 58.10 -18.20 63.93
N TRP A 735 57.55 -18.77 65.01
CA TRP A 735 58.15 -18.63 66.32
C TRP A 735 59.59 -19.16 66.24
N PRO A 736 60.62 -18.37 66.62
CA PRO A 736 61.99 -18.85 66.57
C PRO A 736 62.13 -20.10 67.44
N SER A 737 62.95 -21.06 67.01
CA SER A 737 63.15 -22.35 67.70
C SER A 737 63.48 -22.17 69.20
N SER A 738 64.04 -21.03 69.58
CA SER A 738 64.27 -20.64 70.97
C SER A 738 62.97 -20.55 71.79
N ALA A 739 61.88 -20.02 71.25
CA ALA A 739 60.60 -19.89 71.96
C ALA A 739 59.91 -21.26 72.14
N VAL A 740 60.04 -22.16 71.17
CA VAL A 740 59.60 -23.56 71.30
C VAL A 740 60.45 -24.30 72.34
N ILE A 741 61.77 -24.09 72.35
CA ILE A 741 62.68 -24.63 73.37
C ILE A 741 62.35 -24.07 74.76
N TYR A 742 62.04 -22.77 74.89
CA TYR A 742 61.62 -22.16 76.16
C TYR A 742 60.29 -22.72 76.66
N ALA A 743 59.30 -22.92 75.78
CA ALA A 743 58.03 -23.54 76.14
C ALA A 743 58.22 -25.00 76.61
N VAL A 744 59.05 -25.78 75.91
CA VAL A 744 59.41 -27.15 76.31
C VAL A 744 60.19 -27.16 77.62
N MET A 745 61.13 -26.23 77.84
CA MET A 745 61.85 -26.11 79.11
C MET A 745 60.93 -25.73 80.27
N ILE A 746 59.98 -24.80 80.06
CA ILE A 746 58.99 -24.44 81.08
C ILE A 746 58.10 -25.64 81.44
N LEU A 747 57.67 -26.43 80.46
CA LEU A 747 56.91 -27.68 80.69
C LEU A 747 57.75 -28.73 81.43
N CYS A 748 59.02 -28.89 81.09
CA CYS A 748 59.94 -29.79 81.80
C CYS A 748 60.18 -29.35 83.26
N VAL A 749 60.36 -28.05 83.50
CA VAL A 749 60.50 -27.50 84.86
C VAL A 749 59.21 -27.70 85.66
N PHE A 750 58.04 -27.47 85.06
CA PHE A 750 56.75 -27.77 85.70
C PHE A 750 56.62 -29.26 86.04
N ALA A 751 56.99 -30.17 85.14
CA ALA A 751 56.98 -31.61 85.40
C ALA A 751 57.93 -31.99 86.55
N ILE A 752 59.15 -31.44 86.58
CA ILE A 752 60.13 -31.68 87.65
C ILE A 752 59.61 -31.13 88.99
N VAL A 753 59.08 -29.91 89.02
CA VAL A 753 58.48 -29.32 90.23
C VAL A 753 57.29 -30.13 90.71
N THR A 754 56.45 -30.64 89.81
CA THR A 754 55.31 -31.50 90.14
C THR A 754 55.79 -32.84 90.72
N ILE A 755 56.85 -33.45 90.16
CA ILE A 755 57.48 -34.66 90.70
C ILE A 755 58.08 -34.41 92.08
N ILE A 756 58.74 -33.27 92.30
CA ILE A 756 59.31 -32.88 93.59
C ILE A 756 58.19 -32.65 94.63
N LEU A 757 57.11 -31.98 94.25
CA LEU A 757 55.94 -31.78 95.12
C LEU A 757 55.21 -33.09 95.44
N LEU A 758 55.13 -34.03 94.49
CA LEU A 758 54.58 -35.37 94.71
C LEU A 758 55.49 -36.23 95.62
N LYS A 759 56.81 -36.09 95.54
CA LYS A 759 57.76 -36.75 96.46
C LYS A 759 57.76 -36.16 97.87
N ARG A 760 57.40 -34.88 98.05
CA ARG A 760 57.26 -34.23 99.37
C ARG A 760 55.94 -34.53 100.09
N LYS A 761 54.98 -35.15 99.39
CA LYS A 761 53.67 -35.59 99.93
C LYS A 761 53.60 -37.09 100.26
N ARG A 762 54.72 -37.82 100.19
CA ARG A 762 54.83 -39.25 100.54
C ARG A 762 55.69 -39.47 101.78
#